data_AF-A0A146FG28-F1
#
_entry.id   AF-A0A146FG28-F1
#
_cell.length_a   1.000
_cell.length_b   1.000
_cell.length_c   1.000
_cell.angle_alpha   90.00
_cell.angle_beta   90.00
_cell.angle_gamma   90.00
#
_symmetry.space_group_name_H-M   'P 1'
#
loop_
_entity.id
_entity.type
_entity.pdbx_description
1 polymer ?
#
loop_
_entity_poly.entity_id
_entity_poly.type
_entity_poly.pdbx_seq_one_letter_code
_entity_poly.pdbx_strand_id
1 'polypeptide(L)'
;MADSESRFRVVIVGGSIAGLTLAHCLLRNNIDFVVLESHADIAPQVGASIGILPNGARILDQLGLYDDVLSQVEPLTRNFTWTDDAKPITDTVAPLIIYERHGYPVAFLDRQVLLSILYEGLGDKRHRVMVNKKVTEIEHTPEKVMVRCADQSVYEGDLVVGADGVRSTVRRQMWQYMESRGMEHEALKEKNLMTSEYNCVFGISSATPGLRPGHGHRTFAEGYSILTIIGKEGRVYWFFFTRMDQTYPASQIPRFSQDEIDSHLGPYLQKPITPNVPLAEINKRAIVRTFVPLEEAVYKHWCVDRYVCIGDSAHKMTPNLGQGGNSAIESAASLANSLSRLLKGPTKPRTDVRDIHQCLQAWQNIRQKRLEHISQSAYDLTRIEALAGLKEKIIGLYLLPYLSQYLVDKTSATIVGAAKIDGLPLPPKSLACTMPYLDDDNSVFKRDNVLWKRALSIVPLVACYAAAQKTMGALITQTGPFMVSLFVEGIWSAENGEALSLARPLYNIPFLDKLFRPAITCFLPSISGSDPQSRTQMLSFMADIGPIYGIWLLESYRKAHSWYELILPIAAGIASQLKGIGKFAPIYYALEHIRSPLSSLLPGAKHQITQEASSSLLIAMLTGYYFPTFANFVTPTVESRRNYNAIWQLFPVVVPLLQAPLHRLIKRAFGSKKKPQRKEERKENMRYVRYAYGTFALISGLTFLRARCTAPAHTSFASAFLPGLRGHLVPVTSFADGIARFLQYDEVISMASGFMWLALKFKDLKDAGASFSWLKAVGGLVGTTVTLGPGATFALGWGWREEIMHKLVHDKQSSV
;
A
#
# COMPACT_ATOMS: atom_id res chain seq x y z
N MET A 1 -6.03 52.48 -33.25
CA MET A 1 -5.33 51.29 -33.78
C MET A 1 -4.03 51.16 -33.00
N ALA A 2 -4.04 50.37 -31.92
CA ALA A 2 -2.86 50.05 -31.12
C ALA A 2 -3.18 48.74 -30.38
N ASP A 3 -2.77 47.62 -30.98
CA ASP A 3 -2.64 46.31 -30.30
C ASP A 3 -2.07 45.29 -31.31
N SER A 4 -0.73 45.25 -31.47
CA SER A 4 -0.09 44.17 -32.24
C SER A 4 1.29 43.79 -31.67
N GLU A 5 1.46 43.80 -30.36
CA GLU A 5 2.50 42.96 -29.76
C GLU A 5 2.05 41.51 -29.90
N SER A 6 2.80 40.69 -30.64
CA SER A 6 2.38 39.32 -30.98
C SER A 6 2.25 38.47 -29.71
N ARG A 7 1.03 38.23 -29.27
CA ARG A 7 0.72 37.40 -28.10
C ARG A 7 1.13 35.93 -28.36
N PHE A 8 1.79 35.31 -27.39
CA PHE A 8 2.21 33.90 -27.46
C PHE A 8 1.02 32.98 -27.75
N ARG A 9 1.12 32.18 -28.82
CA ARG A 9 0.03 31.31 -29.31
C ARG A 9 0.41 29.83 -29.30
N VAL A 10 -0.49 29.00 -28.77
CA VAL A 10 -0.40 27.53 -28.79
C VAL A 10 -1.33 26.92 -29.83
N VAL A 11 -0.80 26.12 -30.76
CA VAL A 11 -1.60 25.33 -31.70
C VAL A 11 -1.79 23.93 -31.11
N ILE A 12 -3.02 23.61 -30.69
CA ILE A 12 -3.37 22.31 -30.12
C ILE A 12 -3.91 21.43 -31.25
N VAL A 13 -3.26 20.30 -31.51
CA VAL A 13 -3.70 19.32 -32.51
C VAL A 13 -4.46 18.21 -31.81
N GLY A 14 -5.77 18.13 -32.06
CA GLY A 14 -6.70 17.19 -31.45
C GLY A 14 -7.62 17.82 -30.40
N GLY A 15 -8.93 17.75 -30.64
CA GLY A 15 -10.01 18.11 -29.73
C GLY A 15 -10.35 17.00 -28.73
N SER A 16 -9.34 16.26 -28.27
CA SER A 16 -9.52 15.21 -27.27
C SER A 16 -9.73 15.78 -25.86
N ILE A 17 -9.96 14.91 -24.86
CA ILE A 17 -10.01 15.32 -23.45
C ILE A 17 -8.75 16.10 -23.07
N ALA A 18 -7.57 15.66 -23.52
CA ALA A 18 -6.30 16.35 -23.25
C ALA A 18 -6.29 17.75 -23.88
N GLY A 19 -6.70 17.85 -25.15
CA GLY A 19 -6.67 19.09 -25.92
C GLY A 19 -7.67 20.13 -25.44
N LEU A 20 -8.92 19.72 -25.21
CA LEU A 20 -9.96 20.62 -24.68
C LEU A 20 -9.68 21.04 -23.24
N THR A 21 -9.16 20.13 -22.40
CA THR A 21 -8.71 20.52 -21.04
C THR A 21 -7.58 21.53 -21.12
N LEU A 22 -6.61 21.35 -22.03
CA LEU A 22 -5.53 22.31 -22.21
C LEU A 22 -6.07 23.67 -22.68
N ALA A 23 -7.02 23.70 -23.62
CA ALA A 23 -7.67 24.93 -24.07
C ALA A 23 -8.28 25.72 -22.90
N HIS A 24 -8.99 25.04 -21.99
CA HIS A 24 -9.51 25.63 -20.75
C HIS A 24 -8.40 26.19 -19.86
N CYS A 25 -7.35 25.40 -19.61
CA CYS A 25 -6.23 25.83 -18.77
C CYS A 25 -5.48 27.04 -19.37
N LEU A 26 -5.27 27.07 -20.69
CA LEU A 26 -4.66 28.21 -21.39
C LEU A 26 -5.55 29.45 -21.34
N LEU A 27 -6.86 29.29 -21.55
CA LEU A 27 -7.84 30.37 -21.45
C LEU A 27 -7.78 31.04 -20.07
N ARG A 28 -7.77 30.24 -18.99
CA ARG A 28 -7.69 30.71 -17.60
C ARG A 28 -6.36 31.38 -17.28
N ASN A 29 -5.29 31.05 -18.00
CA ASN A 29 -3.97 31.67 -17.87
C ASN A 29 -3.73 32.82 -18.87
N ASN A 30 -4.76 33.25 -19.61
CA ASN A 30 -4.67 34.30 -20.61
C ASN A 30 -3.61 34.01 -21.70
N ILE A 31 -3.46 32.77 -22.13
CA ILE A 31 -2.57 32.35 -23.23
C ILE A 31 -3.40 32.13 -24.49
N ASP A 32 -2.96 32.63 -25.64
CA ASP A 32 -3.71 32.47 -26.88
C ASP A 32 -3.58 31.04 -27.44
N PHE A 33 -4.65 30.52 -28.05
CA PHE A 33 -4.66 29.17 -28.58
C PHE A 33 -5.66 28.98 -29.72
N VAL A 34 -5.42 27.93 -30.51
CA VAL A 34 -6.38 27.34 -31.45
C VAL A 34 -6.35 25.82 -31.30
N VAL A 35 -7.51 25.17 -31.36
CA VAL A 35 -7.63 23.70 -31.37
C VAL A 35 -8.00 23.25 -32.78
N LEU A 36 -7.26 22.30 -33.33
CA LEU A 36 -7.48 21.73 -34.65
C LEU A 36 -7.97 20.29 -34.47
N GLU A 37 -9.27 20.06 -34.65
CA GLU A 37 -9.88 18.73 -34.59
C GLU A 37 -10.12 18.18 -36.00
N SER A 38 -9.67 16.95 -36.22
CA SER A 38 -9.79 16.26 -37.51
C SER A 38 -11.23 15.88 -37.87
N HIS A 39 -12.07 15.54 -36.90
CA HIS A 39 -13.45 15.16 -37.09
C HIS A 39 -14.36 16.38 -37.27
N ALA A 40 -15.50 16.18 -37.93
CA ALA A 40 -16.54 17.19 -38.07
C ALA A 40 -17.30 17.43 -36.75
N ASP A 41 -17.49 16.35 -35.97
CA ASP A 41 -18.12 16.35 -34.66
C ASP A 41 -17.04 16.28 -33.57
N ILE A 42 -17.13 17.20 -32.59
CA ILE A 42 -16.17 17.30 -31.47
C ILE A 42 -16.41 16.24 -30.40
N ALA A 43 -17.64 15.72 -30.29
CA ALA A 43 -18.04 14.76 -29.29
C ALA A 43 -18.72 13.56 -29.96
N PRO A 44 -18.00 12.79 -30.80
CA PRO A 44 -18.62 11.68 -31.52
C PRO A 44 -18.93 10.51 -30.58
N GLN A 45 -20.05 9.83 -30.80
CA GLN A 45 -20.46 8.64 -30.03
C GLN A 45 -19.70 7.38 -30.49
N VAL A 46 -18.38 7.37 -30.34
CA VAL A 46 -17.51 6.25 -30.76
C VAL A 46 -17.33 5.17 -29.67
N GLY A 47 -18.27 5.10 -28.73
CA GLY A 47 -18.46 3.93 -27.86
C GLY A 47 -17.56 3.79 -26.64
N ALA A 48 -16.61 4.71 -26.41
CA ALA A 48 -15.76 4.64 -25.23
C ALA A 48 -16.41 5.34 -24.03
N SER A 49 -16.17 4.82 -22.84
CA SER A 49 -16.50 5.44 -21.56
C SER A 49 -15.23 5.90 -20.85
N ILE A 50 -15.39 6.77 -19.86
CA ILE A 50 -14.28 7.29 -19.06
C ILE A 50 -14.62 7.31 -17.58
N GLY A 51 -13.65 6.90 -16.76
CA GLY A 51 -13.68 7.12 -15.32
C GLY A 51 -12.97 8.42 -14.95
N ILE A 52 -13.65 9.31 -14.24
CA ILE A 52 -13.06 10.49 -13.62
C ILE A 52 -12.77 10.16 -12.15
N LEU A 53 -11.49 10.08 -11.83
CA LEU A 53 -10.98 9.84 -10.49
C LEU A 53 -10.68 11.19 -9.81
N PRO A 54 -10.47 11.23 -8.48
CA PRO A 54 -10.35 12.49 -7.76
C PRO A 54 -9.24 13.41 -8.26
N ASN A 55 -8.16 12.84 -8.80
CA ASN A 55 -7.07 13.60 -9.40
C ASN A 55 -7.50 14.40 -10.64
N GLY A 56 -8.29 13.81 -11.54
CA GLY A 56 -8.87 14.54 -12.67
C GLY A 56 -10.03 15.45 -12.23
N ALA A 57 -10.87 14.96 -11.31
CA ALA A 57 -12.02 15.70 -10.77
C ALA A 57 -11.62 17.06 -10.18
N ARG A 58 -10.55 17.10 -9.38
CA ARG A 58 -10.04 18.34 -8.76
C ARG A 58 -9.72 19.42 -9.79
N ILE A 59 -9.12 19.04 -10.92
CA ILE A 59 -8.75 19.97 -11.99
C ILE A 59 -10.02 20.45 -12.72
N LEU A 60 -10.95 19.54 -13.02
CA LEU A 60 -12.24 19.91 -13.63
C LEU A 60 -13.06 20.83 -12.71
N ASP A 61 -12.96 20.66 -11.40
CA ASP A 61 -13.63 21.51 -10.41
C ASP A 61 -12.99 22.92 -10.38
N GLN A 62 -11.65 23.01 -10.43
CA GLN A 62 -10.96 24.31 -10.61
C GLN A 62 -11.40 25.04 -11.89
N LEU A 63 -11.72 24.30 -12.95
CA LEU A 63 -12.21 24.87 -14.20
C LEU A 63 -13.70 25.27 -14.16
N GLY A 64 -14.43 24.84 -13.13
CA GLY A 64 -15.87 25.04 -12.97
C GLY A 64 -16.73 24.06 -13.75
N LEU A 65 -16.19 22.91 -14.15
CA LEU A 65 -16.86 21.92 -15.02
C LEU A 65 -17.27 20.64 -14.29
N TYR A 66 -16.84 20.45 -13.05
CA TYR A 66 -17.04 19.17 -12.36
C TYR A 66 -18.47 18.92 -11.91
N ASP A 67 -19.24 19.96 -11.58
CA ASP A 67 -20.65 19.79 -11.20
C ASP A 67 -21.49 19.29 -12.39
N ASP A 68 -21.19 19.73 -13.61
CA ASP A 68 -21.80 19.20 -14.83
C ASP A 68 -21.45 17.72 -15.01
N VAL A 69 -20.18 17.33 -14.79
CA VAL A 69 -19.77 15.92 -14.82
C VAL A 69 -20.52 15.11 -13.76
N LEU A 70 -20.60 15.63 -12.53
CA LEU A 70 -21.26 14.96 -11.41
C LEU A 70 -22.76 14.76 -11.67
N SER A 71 -23.40 15.69 -12.37
CA SER A 71 -24.82 15.58 -12.77
C SER A 71 -25.11 14.41 -13.71
N GLN A 72 -24.11 13.92 -14.43
CA GLN A 72 -24.23 12.88 -15.46
C GLN A 72 -23.87 11.48 -14.95
N VAL A 73 -23.51 11.31 -13.67
CA VAL A 73 -22.99 10.04 -13.14
C VAL A 73 -23.78 9.54 -11.94
N GLU A 74 -23.67 8.23 -11.71
CA GLU A 74 -23.92 7.62 -10.42
C GLU A 74 -22.57 7.36 -9.74
N PRO A 75 -22.28 7.96 -8.58
CA PRO A 75 -21.04 7.70 -7.84
C PRO A 75 -20.86 6.21 -7.54
N LEU A 76 -19.67 5.66 -7.81
CA LEU A 76 -19.37 4.30 -7.39
C LEU A 76 -19.31 4.22 -5.86
N THR A 77 -19.94 3.19 -5.31
CA THR A 77 -20.01 2.95 -3.86
C THR A 77 -19.37 1.63 -3.46
N ARG A 78 -19.42 0.61 -4.34
CA ARG A 78 -18.97 -0.75 -4.03
C ARG A 78 -18.38 -1.43 -5.24
N ASN A 79 -17.29 -2.17 -5.04
CA ASN A 79 -16.65 -2.98 -6.07
C ASN A 79 -16.59 -4.44 -5.64
N PHE A 80 -16.85 -5.33 -6.59
CA PHE A 80 -16.79 -6.77 -6.43
C PHE A 80 -15.74 -7.35 -7.38
N THR A 81 -15.00 -8.34 -6.93
CA THR A 81 -14.10 -9.13 -7.77
C THR A 81 -14.51 -10.59 -7.68
N TRP A 82 -14.58 -11.26 -8.81
CA TRP A 82 -15.01 -12.63 -8.98
C TRP A 82 -13.96 -13.45 -9.72
N THR A 83 -13.96 -14.75 -9.50
CA THR A 83 -13.41 -15.72 -10.45
C THR A 83 -14.37 -15.92 -11.62
N ASP A 84 -13.90 -16.59 -12.68
CA ASP A 84 -14.73 -16.88 -13.85
C ASP A 84 -15.75 -18.01 -13.70
N ASP A 85 -15.84 -18.59 -12.51
CA ASP A 85 -16.93 -19.46 -12.05
C ASP A 85 -17.81 -18.76 -10.98
N ALA A 86 -17.78 -17.42 -10.95
CA ALA A 86 -18.57 -16.55 -10.09
C ALA A 86 -18.33 -16.69 -8.59
N LYS A 87 -17.18 -17.21 -8.15
CA LYS A 87 -16.80 -17.21 -6.73
C LYS A 87 -16.28 -15.83 -6.33
N PRO A 88 -16.72 -15.28 -5.18
CA PRO A 88 -16.25 -13.98 -4.73
C PRO A 88 -14.77 -14.06 -4.32
N ILE A 89 -13.95 -13.19 -4.90
CA ILE A 89 -12.58 -12.92 -4.47
C ILE A 89 -12.59 -11.74 -3.47
N THR A 90 -13.17 -10.61 -3.87
CA THR A 90 -13.25 -9.42 -3.00
C THR A 90 -14.60 -8.73 -3.09
N ASP A 91 -14.97 -8.07 -2.01
CA ASP A 91 -16.13 -7.20 -1.87
C ASP A 91 -15.71 -6.01 -1.03
N THR A 92 -15.69 -4.81 -1.62
CA THR A 92 -15.09 -3.64 -1.00
C THR A 92 -15.88 -2.36 -1.24
N VAL A 93 -15.90 -1.51 -0.21
CA VAL A 93 -16.39 -0.13 -0.26
C VAL A 93 -15.27 0.87 -0.59
N ALA A 94 -14.20 0.40 -1.24
CA ALA A 94 -13.05 1.21 -1.68
C ALA A 94 -13.44 2.55 -2.35
N PRO A 95 -14.44 2.60 -3.26
CA PRO A 95 -14.89 3.87 -3.85
C PRO A 95 -15.36 4.90 -2.83
N LEU A 96 -16.09 4.49 -1.78
CA LEU A 96 -16.52 5.39 -0.69
C LEU A 96 -15.33 5.90 0.12
N ILE A 97 -14.35 5.04 0.40
CA ILE A 97 -13.14 5.46 1.11
C ILE A 97 -12.35 6.48 0.28
N ILE A 98 -12.27 6.28 -1.05
CA ILE A 98 -11.65 7.25 -1.97
C ILE A 98 -12.40 8.58 -1.92
N TYR A 99 -13.74 8.55 -1.91
CA TYR A 99 -14.55 9.76 -1.78
C TYR A 99 -14.29 10.51 -0.47
N GLU A 100 -14.36 9.82 0.67
CA GLU A 100 -14.08 10.42 2.00
C GLU A 100 -12.66 11.00 2.11
N ARG A 101 -11.70 10.38 1.42
CA ARG A 101 -10.29 10.81 1.43
C ARG A 101 -10.03 12.05 0.61
N HIS A 102 -10.65 12.14 -0.55
CA HIS A 102 -10.22 13.10 -1.58
C HIS A 102 -11.29 14.13 -1.95
N GLY A 103 -12.51 13.99 -1.41
CA GLY A 103 -13.63 14.91 -1.64
C GLY A 103 -14.39 14.68 -2.94
N TYR A 104 -13.94 13.75 -3.79
CA TYR A 104 -14.55 13.44 -5.09
C TYR A 104 -14.81 11.93 -5.22
N PRO A 105 -16.00 11.50 -5.65
CA PRO A 105 -16.24 10.09 -5.93
C PRO A 105 -15.50 9.64 -7.19
N VAL A 106 -15.38 8.32 -7.36
CA VAL A 106 -15.07 7.75 -8.68
C VAL A 106 -16.34 7.88 -9.53
N ALA A 107 -16.26 8.71 -10.55
CA ALA A 107 -17.35 9.01 -11.47
C ALA A 107 -17.11 8.30 -12.81
N PHE A 108 -18.16 7.79 -13.46
CA PHE A 108 -18.04 7.09 -14.73
C PHE A 108 -19.15 7.51 -15.69
N LEU A 109 -18.77 7.92 -16.90
CA LEU A 109 -19.68 8.47 -17.91
C LEU A 109 -19.22 8.12 -19.33
N ASP A 110 -20.11 8.33 -20.29
CA ASP A 110 -19.80 8.28 -21.72
C ASP A 110 -18.71 9.31 -22.04
N ARG A 111 -17.67 8.90 -22.76
CA ARG A 111 -16.58 9.81 -23.15
C ARG A 111 -17.10 11.00 -23.98
N GLN A 112 -18.12 10.74 -24.80
CA GLN A 112 -18.84 11.76 -25.56
C GLN A 112 -19.38 12.87 -24.64
N VAL A 113 -20.06 12.51 -23.55
CA VAL A 113 -20.65 13.48 -22.62
C VAL A 113 -19.58 14.37 -21.99
N LEU A 114 -18.44 13.80 -21.60
CA LEU A 114 -17.32 14.61 -21.10
C LEU A 114 -16.76 15.57 -22.16
N LEU A 115 -16.62 15.12 -23.41
CA LEU A 115 -16.17 15.99 -24.51
C LEU A 115 -17.17 17.13 -24.76
N SER A 116 -18.48 16.85 -24.71
CA SER A 116 -19.53 17.87 -24.80
C SER A 116 -19.43 18.89 -23.67
N ILE A 117 -19.26 18.44 -22.42
CA ILE A 117 -19.08 19.35 -21.26
C ILE A 117 -17.84 20.23 -21.45
N LEU A 118 -16.71 19.65 -21.87
CA LEU A 118 -15.48 20.39 -22.12
C LEU A 118 -15.63 21.40 -23.27
N TYR A 119 -16.32 21.03 -24.34
CA TYR A 119 -16.53 21.90 -25.49
C TYR A 119 -17.51 23.04 -25.19
N GLU A 120 -18.68 22.72 -24.64
CA GLU A 120 -19.70 23.71 -24.25
C GLU A 120 -19.19 24.65 -23.16
N GLY A 121 -18.39 24.15 -22.23
CA GLY A 121 -17.76 24.95 -21.18
C GLY A 121 -16.85 26.07 -21.69
N LEU A 122 -16.40 26.03 -22.96
CA LEU A 122 -15.63 27.13 -23.57
C LEU A 122 -16.51 28.36 -23.88
N GLY A 123 -17.84 28.23 -23.87
CA GLY A 123 -18.79 29.31 -24.10
C GLY A 123 -18.54 30.04 -25.43
N ASP A 124 -18.38 31.36 -25.36
CA ASP A 124 -18.13 32.21 -26.54
C ASP A 124 -16.77 31.96 -27.21
N LYS A 125 -15.86 31.23 -26.55
CA LYS A 125 -14.53 30.90 -27.08
C LYS A 125 -14.53 29.62 -27.93
N ARG A 126 -15.68 28.96 -28.13
CA ARG A 126 -15.82 27.77 -29.00
C ARG A 126 -15.35 27.99 -30.44
N HIS A 127 -15.42 29.22 -30.97
CA HIS A 127 -14.90 29.57 -32.29
C HIS A 127 -13.39 29.33 -32.47
N ARG A 128 -12.64 29.09 -31.37
CA ARG A 128 -11.22 28.73 -31.39
C ARG A 128 -10.98 27.23 -31.60
N VAL A 129 -12.03 26.43 -31.63
CA VAL A 129 -11.99 24.99 -31.91
C VAL A 129 -12.44 24.78 -33.36
N MET A 130 -11.48 24.48 -34.23
CA MET A 130 -11.68 24.31 -35.66
C MET A 130 -11.83 22.82 -35.97
N VAL A 131 -13.05 22.41 -36.31
CA VAL A 131 -13.37 21.05 -36.78
C VAL A 131 -12.99 20.85 -38.25
N ASN A 132 -12.93 19.59 -38.71
CA ASN A 132 -12.46 19.22 -40.05
C ASN A 132 -11.03 19.68 -40.38
N LYS A 133 -10.20 19.91 -39.35
CA LYS A 133 -8.80 20.35 -39.47
C LYS A 133 -7.84 19.19 -39.18
N LYS A 134 -7.75 18.25 -40.12
CA LYS A 134 -6.79 17.15 -40.06
C LYS A 134 -5.38 17.66 -40.37
N VAL A 135 -4.53 17.77 -39.35
CA VAL A 135 -3.12 18.17 -39.51
C VAL A 135 -2.33 17.08 -40.24
N THR A 136 -1.53 17.50 -41.22
CA THR A 136 -0.71 16.62 -42.05
C THR A 136 0.78 16.90 -41.96
N GLU A 137 1.16 18.17 -41.76
CA GLU A 137 2.55 18.62 -41.80
C GLU A 137 2.75 19.75 -40.78
N ILE A 138 3.94 19.78 -40.18
CA ILE A 138 4.37 20.85 -39.27
C ILE A 138 5.74 21.33 -39.71
N GLU A 139 5.83 22.60 -40.10
CA GLU A 139 7.10 23.24 -40.42
C GLU A 139 7.59 24.02 -39.20
N HIS A 140 8.82 23.76 -38.79
CA HIS A 140 9.47 24.47 -37.69
C HIS A 140 10.38 25.55 -38.25
N THR A 141 9.99 26.82 -38.14
CA THR A 141 10.82 27.96 -38.53
C THR A 141 11.71 28.39 -37.34
N PRO A 142 12.70 29.28 -37.53
CA PRO A 142 13.47 29.82 -36.39
C PRO A 142 12.57 30.47 -35.33
N GLU A 143 11.44 30.99 -35.77
CA GLU A 143 10.64 31.96 -35.06
C GLU A 143 9.30 31.42 -34.53
N LYS A 144 8.71 30.46 -35.24
CA LYS A 144 7.35 29.94 -35.06
C LYS A 144 7.25 28.49 -35.55
N VAL A 145 6.08 27.89 -35.38
CA VAL A 145 5.65 26.66 -36.06
C VAL A 145 4.47 26.95 -36.98
N MET A 146 4.51 26.40 -38.19
CA MET A 146 3.43 26.47 -39.17
C MET A 146 2.76 25.09 -39.27
N VAL A 147 1.50 25.00 -38.86
CA VAL A 147 0.75 23.74 -38.85
C VAL A 147 -0.20 23.71 -40.04
N ARG A 148 0.06 22.80 -40.98
CA ARG A 148 -0.72 22.66 -42.22
C ARG A 148 -1.76 21.55 -42.07
N CYS A 149 -2.99 21.86 -42.48
CA CYS A 149 -4.11 20.93 -42.51
C CYS A 149 -4.32 20.36 -43.92
N ALA A 150 -5.03 19.24 -44.00
CA ALA A 150 -5.34 18.54 -45.25
C ALA A 150 -6.13 19.41 -46.26
N ASP A 151 -6.93 20.35 -45.75
CA ASP A 151 -7.68 21.34 -46.54
C ASP A 151 -6.83 22.55 -46.97
N GLN A 152 -5.50 22.46 -46.84
CA GLN A 152 -4.52 23.51 -47.12
C GLN A 152 -4.58 24.73 -46.19
N SER A 153 -5.45 24.75 -45.17
CA SER A 153 -5.41 25.81 -44.16
C SER A 153 -4.15 25.70 -43.30
N VAL A 154 -3.58 26.84 -42.93
CA VAL A 154 -2.33 26.94 -42.17
C VAL A 154 -2.55 27.77 -40.92
N TYR A 155 -2.02 27.29 -39.79
CA TYR A 155 -2.08 27.96 -38.51
C TYR A 155 -0.67 28.19 -37.97
N GLU A 156 -0.36 29.45 -37.67
CA GLU A 156 0.91 29.84 -37.04
C GLU A 156 0.79 29.83 -35.52
N GLY A 157 1.85 29.39 -34.82
CA GLY A 157 1.98 29.53 -33.38
C GLY A 157 3.41 29.50 -32.88
N ASP A 158 3.60 29.76 -31.59
CA ASP A 158 4.89 29.67 -30.90
C ASP A 158 5.19 28.23 -30.45
N LEU A 159 4.15 27.43 -30.25
CA LEU A 159 4.19 26.07 -29.74
C LEU A 159 3.13 25.22 -30.42
N VAL A 160 3.47 23.97 -30.75
CA VAL A 160 2.50 22.95 -31.20
C VAL A 160 2.37 21.84 -30.16
N VAL A 161 1.14 21.51 -29.78
CA VAL A 161 0.83 20.49 -28.78
C VAL A 161 0.00 19.38 -29.41
N GLY A 162 0.57 18.19 -29.50
CA GLY A 162 -0.10 16.95 -29.89
C GLY A 162 -0.95 16.40 -28.76
N ALA A 163 -2.26 16.54 -28.93
CA ALA A 163 -3.33 15.93 -28.13
C ALA A 163 -4.19 14.98 -29.01
N ASP A 164 -3.60 14.46 -30.08
CA ASP A 164 -4.19 13.71 -31.19
C ASP A 164 -4.09 12.18 -31.03
N GLY A 165 -3.78 11.73 -29.81
CA GLY A 165 -3.95 10.35 -29.38
C GLY A 165 -2.85 9.38 -29.81
N VAL A 166 -3.11 8.08 -29.69
CA VAL A 166 -2.12 7.00 -29.88
C VAL A 166 -1.46 7.00 -31.26
N ARG A 167 -2.14 7.52 -32.29
CA ARG A 167 -1.61 7.66 -33.67
C ARG A 167 -1.23 9.10 -34.00
N SER A 168 -0.69 9.83 -33.02
CA SER A 168 -0.34 11.24 -33.13
C SER A 168 0.50 11.57 -34.38
N THR A 169 0.00 12.51 -35.18
CA THR A 169 0.74 13.15 -36.26
C THR A 169 1.83 14.06 -35.69
N VAL A 170 1.55 14.79 -34.61
CA VAL A 170 2.56 15.67 -33.97
C VAL A 170 3.77 14.87 -33.51
N ARG A 171 3.57 13.68 -32.92
CA ARG A 171 4.67 12.78 -32.55
C ARG A 171 5.51 12.36 -33.74
N ARG A 172 4.88 11.96 -34.85
CA ARG A 172 5.61 11.55 -36.06
C ARG A 172 6.44 12.70 -36.65
N GLN A 173 5.88 13.91 -36.70
CA GLN A 173 6.57 15.11 -37.14
C GLN A 173 7.71 15.48 -36.18
N MET A 174 7.51 15.32 -34.86
CA MET A 174 8.55 15.52 -33.86
C MET A 174 9.71 14.54 -34.04
N TRP A 175 9.46 13.27 -34.37
CA TRP A 175 10.54 12.31 -34.67
C TRP A 175 11.32 12.67 -35.91
N GLN A 176 10.66 13.12 -36.98
CA GLN A 176 11.34 13.61 -38.18
C GLN A 176 12.17 14.86 -37.87
N TYR A 177 11.65 15.75 -37.01
CA TYR A 177 12.38 16.90 -36.53
C TYR A 177 13.61 16.49 -35.72
N MET A 178 13.49 15.53 -34.80
CA MET A 178 14.62 14.95 -34.06
C MET A 178 15.70 14.39 -34.99
N GLU A 179 15.31 13.65 -36.03
CA GLU A 179 16.22 13.13 -37.06
C GLU A 179 16.97 14.27 -37.75
N SER A 180 16.28 15.36 -38.13
CA SER A 180 16.93 16.55 -38.71
C SER A 180 17.91 17.28 -37.78
N ARG A 181 17.88 16.97 -36.47
CA ARG A 181 18.73 17.55 -35.43
C ARG A 181 19.86 16.60 -34.99
N GLY A 182 20.08 15.49 -35.69
CA GLY A 182 21.12 14.50 -35.37
C GLY A 182 20.77 13.59 -34.20
N MET A 183 19.47 13.36 -33.94
CA MET A 183 18.96 12.46 -32.90
C MET A 183 18.29 11.21 -33.51
N GLU A 184 18.86 10.67 -34.59
CA GLU A 184 18.28 9.56 -35.36
C GLU A 184 18.13 8.29 -34.50
N HIS A 185 19.09 8.00 -33.64
CA HIS A 185 19.07 6.82 -32.77
C HIS A 185 17.96 6.91 -31.71
N GLU A 186 17.78 8.09 -31.10
CA GLU A 186 16.72 8.36 -30.14
C GLU A 186 15.34 8.26 -30.80
N ALA A 187 15.17 8.87 -31.97
CA ALA A 187 13.93 8.81 -32.73
C ALA A 187 13.55 7.37 -33.12
N LEU A 188 14.53 6.57 -33.58
CA LEU A 188 14.31 5.16 -33.92
C LEU A 188 13.89 4.33 -32.70
N LYS A 189 14.51 4.56 -31.53
CA LYS A 189 14.11 3.90 -30.28
C LYS A 189 12.67 4.25 -29.90
N GLU A 190 12.28 5.52 -30.03
CA GLU A 190 10.90 5.93 -29.75
C GLU A 190 9.91 5.27 -30.71
N LYS A 191 10.19 5.22 -32.01
CA LYS A 191 9.33 4.59 -33.03
C LYS A 191 9.00 3.11 -32.70
N ASN A 192 9.94 2.41 -32.07
CA ASN A 192 9.83 0.98 -31.75
C ASN A 192 9.37 0.69 -30.31
N LEU A 193 9.08 1.73 -29.50
CA LEU A 193 8.83 1.56 -28.07
C LEU A 193 7.46 0.95 -27.75
N MET A 194 6.45 1.23 -28.58
CA MET A 194 5.08 0.81 -28.32
C MET A 194 4.91 -0.69 -28.57
N THR A 195 4.18 -1.34 -27.68
CA THR A 195 3.80 -2.75 -27.81
C THR A 195 2.33 -2.96 -27.48
N SER A 196 1.78 -4.11 -27.84
CA SER A 196 0.45 -4.54 -27.39
C SER A 196 0.45 -6.05 -27.16
N GLU A 197 0.13 -6.47 -25.94
CA GLU A 197 0.00 -7.88 -25.54
C GLU A 197 -1.47 -8.28 -25.31
N TYR A 198 -2.35 -7.29 -25.15
CA TYR A 198 -3.77 -7.48 -24.86
C TYR A 198 -4.63 -6.70 -25.84
N ASN A 199 -5.86 -7.14 -26.02
CA ASN A 199 -6.90 -6.40 -26.72
C ASN A 199 -8.11 -6.20 -25.79
N CYS A 200 -9.07 -5.41 -26.24
CA CYS A 200 -10.28 -5.14 -25.50
C CYS A 200 -11.47 -4.93 -26.44
N VAL A 201 -12.55 -5.65 -26.17
CA VAL A 201 -13.88 -5.22 -26.60
C VAL A 201 -14.48 -4.37 -25.49
N PHE A 202 -14.63 -3.08 -25.75
CA PHE A 202 -15.39 -2.21 -24.85
C PHE A 202 -16.80 -2.02 -25.37
N GLY A 203 -17.75 -1.86 -24.46
CA GLY A 203 -19.14 -1.61 -24.81
C GLY A 203 -19.91 -0.82 -23.77
N ILE A 204 -21.02 -0.26 -24.24
CA ILE A 204 -22.00 0.46 -23.44
C ILE A 204 -23.34 -0.23 -23.68
N SER A 205 -23.99 -0.68 -22.61
CA SER A 205 -25.28 -1.36 -22.67
C SER A 205 -26.34 -0.61 -21.88
N SER A 206 -27.60 -0.82 -22.27
CA SER A 206 -28.75 -0.37 -21.48
C SER A 206 -28.86 -1.13 -20.14
N ALA A 207 -29.75 -0.67 -19.26
CA ALA A 207 -29.95 -1.25 -17.95
C ALA A 207 -30.18 -2.77 -18.03
N THR A 208 -29.37 -3.51 -17.27
CA THR A 208 -29.39 -4.98 -17.27
C THR A 208 -29.89 -5.48 -15.90
N PRO A 209 -30.97 -6.28 -15.86
CA PRO A 209 -31.48 -6.84 -14.60
C PRO A 209 -30.40 -7.57 -13.81
N GLY A 210 -30.39 -7.38 -12.50
CA GLY A 210 -29.40 -7.98 -11.60
C GLY A 210 -28.14 -7.14 -11.36
N LEU A 211 -27.86 -6.14 -12.21
CA LEU A 211 -26.79 -5.18 -11.98
C LEU A 211 -27.34 -3.89 -11.34
N ARG A 212 -26.63 -3.33 -10.36
CA ARG A 212 -27.09 -2.19 -9.55
C ARG A 212 -26.27 -0.93 -9.82
N PRO A 213 -26.90 0.25 -10.04
CA PRO A 213 -26.19 1.52 -10.11
C PRO A 213 -25.25 1.76 -8.94
N GLY A 214 -24.09 2.36 -9.22
CA GLY A 214 -23.04 2.61 -8.24
C GLY A 214 -22.18 1.38 -7.89
N HIS A 215 -22.43 0.22 -8.51
CA HIS A 215 -21.58 -0.96 -8.35
C HIS A 215 -20.59 -1.13 -9.51
N GLY A 216 -19.40 -1.62 -9.20
CA GLY A 216 -18.45 -2.16 -10.16
C GLY A 216 -18.22 -3.67 -9.94
N HIS A 217 -18.04 -4.41 -11.01
CA HIS A 217 -17.75 -5.83 -11.02
C HIS A 217 -16.50 -6.10 -11.85
N ARG A 218 -15.62 -6.97 -11.35
CA ARG A 218 -14.42 -7.43 -12.03
C ARG A 218 -14.38 -8.96 -12.03
N THR A 219 -14.12 -9.58 -13.16
CA THR A 219 -13.90 -11.03 -13.26
C THR A 219 -12.44 -11.28 -13.60
N PHE A 220 -11.76 -12.07 -12.78
CA PHE A 220 -10.37 -12.48 -12.99
C PHE A 220 -10.36 -13.89 -13.55
N ALA A 221 -9.66 -14.08 -14.66
CA ALA A 221 -9.62 -15.36 -15.35
C ALA A 221 -8.28 -15.56 -16.06
N GLU A 222 -7.96 -16.79 -16.41
CA GLU A 222 -6.73 -17.09 -17.15
C GLU A 222 -6.87 -16.66 -18.61
N GLY A 223 -6.03 -15.70 -19.02
CA GLY A 223 -5.99 -15.19 -20.39
C GLY A 223 -7.04 -14.12 -20.72
N TYR A 224 -7.97 -13.81 -19.82
CA TYR A 224 -8.96 -12.75 -20.02
C TYR A 224 -9.45 -12.16 -18.69
N SER A 225 -10.09 -10.99 -18.76
CA SER A 225 -10.80 -10.41 -17.62
C SER A 225 -11.99 -9.57 -18.07
N ILE A 226 -12.93 -9.34 -17.15
CA ILE A 226 -14.12 -8.53 -17.42
C ILE A 226 -14.17 -7.40 -16.40
N LEU A 227 -14.34 -6.16 -16.84
CA LEU A 227 -14.67 -5.03 -15.97
C LEU A 227 -16.06 -4.52 -16.35
N THR A 228 -16.93 -4.32 -15.38
CA THR A 228 -18.27 -3.77 -15.57
C THR A 228 -18.54 -2.69 -14.52
N ILE A 229 -19.02 -1.53 -14.93
CA ILE A 229 -19.36 -0.41 -14.07
C ILE A 229 -20.77 0.03 -14.40
N ILE A 230 -21.63 0.15 -13.40
CA ILE A 230 -23.02 0.56 -13.59
C ILE A 230 -23.18 2.00 -13.16
N GLY A 231 -23.41 2.86 -14.14
CA GLY A 231 -23.63 4.28 -13.96
C GLY A 231 -25.08 4.65 -13.75
N LYS A 232 -25.36 5.94 -14.01
CA LYS A 232 -26.66 6.57 -13.88
C LYS A 232 -27.72 5.84 -14.72
N GLU A 233 -28.94 5.73 -14.18
CA GLU A 233 -30.08 5.05 -14.83
C GLU A 233 -29.82 3.58 -15.21
N GLY A 234 -28.82 2.94 -14.58
CA GLY A 234 -28.46 1.55 -14.85
C GLY A 234 -27.62 1.35 -16.10
N ARG A 235 -27.13 2.42 -16.74
CA ARG A 235 -26.25 2.33 -17.92
C ARG A 235 -25.00 1.50 -17.58
N VAL A 236 -24.70 0.49 -18.38
CA VAL A 236 -23.65 -0.50 -18.10
C VAL A 236 -22.45 -0.26 -19.00
N TYR A 237 -21.32 0.12 -18.41
CA TYR A 237 -20.04 0.23 -19.09
C TYR A 237 -19.24 -1.03 -18.88
N TRP A 238 -18.81 -1.69 -19.95
CA TRP A 238 -18.11 -2.95 -19.84
C TRP A 238 -16.89 -3.05 -20.76
N PHE A 239 -15.92 -3.81 -20.29
CA PHE A 239 -14.65 -4.05 -20.95
C PHE A 239 -14.34 -5.54 -20.84
N PHE A 240 -14.16 -6.18 -21.99
CA PHE A 240 -13.75 -7.57 -22.10
C PHE A 240 -12.32 -7.60 -22.62
N PHE A 241 -11.37 -7.87 -21.71
CA PHE A 241 -9.95 -7.89 -21.99
C PHE A 241 -9.51 -9.30 -22.35
N THR A 242 -8.76 -9.49 -23.42
CA THR A 242 -8.12 -10.78 -23.70
C THR A 242 -6.65 -10.63 -24.01
N ARG A 243 -5.87 -11.62 -23.58
CA ARG A 243 -4.47 -11.76 -23.97
C ARG A 243 -4.41 -12.23 -25.42
N MET A 244 -3.54 -11.61 -26.20
CA MET A 244 -3.26 -12.05 -27.56
C MET A 244 -2.26 -13.23 -27.57
N ASP A 245 -2.08 -13.83 -28.74
CA ASP A 245 -1.16 -14.94 -28.98
C ASP A 245 0.32 -14.58 -28.72
N GLN A 246 0.66 -13.30 -28.89
CA GLN A 246 2.01 -12.78 -28.68
C GLN A 246 1.96 -11.29 -28.32
N THR A 247 3.12 -10.75 -27.94
CA THR A 247 3.32 -9.31 -27.79
C THR A 247 3.68 -8.72 -29.15
N TYR A 248 2.80 -7.87 -29.69
CA TYR A 248 2.99 -7.22 -30.97
C TYR A 248 3.82 -5.93 -30.82
N PRO A 249 4.91 -5.76 -31.59
CA PRO A 249 5.60 -4.47 -31.69
C PRO A 249 4.75 -3.46 -32.48
N ALA A 250 5.02 -2.17 -32.29
CA ALA A 250 4.26 -1.04 -32.86
C ALA A 250 3.85 -1.20 -34.34
N SER A 251 4.74 -1.71 -35.19
CA SER A 251 4.50 -1.87 -36.64
C SER A 251 3.56 -3.03 -37.00
N GLN A 252 3.35 -3.97 -36.08
CA GLN A 252 2.59 -5.20 -36.29
C GLN A 252 1.32 -5.27 -35.45
N ILE A 253 1.02 -4.24 -34.63
CA ILE A 253 -0.19 -4.22 -33.80
C ILE A 253 -1.44 -4.40 -34.69
N PRO A 254 -2.26 -5.44 -34.45
CA PRO A 254 -3.40 -5.74 -35.29
C PRO A 254 -4.47 -4.65 -35.21
N ARG A 255 -5.27 -4.56 -36.27
CA ARG A 255 -6.50 -3.75 -36.27
C ARG A 255 -7.68 -4.70 -36.21
N PHE A 256 -8.63 -4.37 -35.35
CA PHE A 256 -9.85 -5.11 -35.21
C PHE A 256 -11.02 -4.32 -35.80
N SER A 257 -11.93 -5.05 -36.43
CA SER A 257 -13.16 -4.55 -37.04
C SER A 257 -14.37 -4.87 -36.16
N GLN A 258 -15.51 -4.24 -36.47
CA GLN A 258 -16.76 -4.51 -35.76
C GLN A 258 -17.27 -5.94 -35.98
N ASP A 259 -17.07 -6.49 -37.18
CA ASP A 259 -17.56 -7.81 -37.58
C ASP A 259 -16.87 -8.96 -36.81
N GLU A 260 -15.67 -8.70 -36.28
CA GLU A 260 -14.92 -9.68 -35.49
C GLU A 260 -15.43 -9.80 -34.04
N ILE A 261 -16.20 -8.82 -33.54
CA ILE A 261 -16.62 -8.77 -32.13
C ILE A 261 -17.42 -9.99 -31.72
N ASP A 262 -18.43 -10.38 -32.51
CA ASP A 262 -19.30 -11.49 -32.15
C ASP A 262 -18.56 -12.83 -32.18
N SER A 263 -17.63 -13.00 -33.12
CA SER A 263 -16.76 -14.17 -33.18
C SER A 263 -15.79 -14.22 -31.98
N HIS A 264 -15.28 -13.06 -31.55
CA HIS A 264 -14.35 -12.94 -30.43
C HIS A 264 -15.03 -13.19 -29.08
N LEU A 265 -16.23 -12.64 -28.88
CA LEU A 265 -17.00 -12.80 -27.63
C LEU A 265 -17.71 -14.14 -27.52
N GLY A 266 -18.03 -14.80 -28.64
CA GLY A 266 -18.79 -16.04 -28.72
C GLY A 266 -18.41 -17.10 -27.66
N PRO A 267 -17.12 -17.48 -27.54
CA PRO A 267 -16.66 -18.45 -26.54
C PRO A 267 -16.88 -18.06 -25.08
N TYR A 268 -17.09 -16.77 -24.81
CA TYR A 268 -17.14 -16.19 -23.47
C TYR A 268 -18.53 -15.71 -23.05
N LEU A 269 -19.54 -15.80 -23.93
CA LEU A 269 -20.87 -15.26 -23.65
C LEU A 269 -21.50 -15.81 -22.37
N GLN A 270 -21.22 -17.07 -22.01
CA GLN A 270 -21.75 -17.69 -20.79
C GLN A 270 -20.90 -17.41 -19.54
N LYS A 271 -19.78 -16.69 -19.66
CA LYS A 271 -18.94 -16.35 -18.51
C LYS A 271 -19.66 -15.34 -17.60
N PRO A 272 -19.60 -15.53 -16.26
CA PRO A 272 -20.32 -14.69 -15.32
C PRO A 272 -19.65 -13.33 -15.10
N ILE A 273 -20.46 -12.28 -15.03
CA ILE A 273 -20.11 -10.96 -14.48
C ILE A 273 -20.45 -10.91 -13.00
N THR A 274 -21.56 -11.55 -12.64
CA THR A 274 -22.00 -11.83 -11.27
C THR A 274 -22.55 -13.25 -11.23
N PRO A 275 -22.86 -13.82 -10.05
CA PRO A 275 -23.47 -15.15 -9.95
C PRO A 275 -24.75 -15.34 -10.78
N ASN A 276 -25.47 -14.26 -11.09
CA ASN A 276 -26.77 -14.31 -11.77
C ASN A 276 -26.79 -13.60 -13.13
N VAL A 277 -25.68 -13.00 -13.57
CA VAL A 277 -25.64 -12.19 -14.81
C VAL A 277 -24.42 -12.61 -15.64
N PRO A 278 -24.63 -13.32 -16.77
CA PRO A 278 -23.55 -13.64 -17.71
C PRO A 278 -23.25 -12.49 -18.67
N LEU A 279 -22.10 -12.55 -19.33
CA LEU A 279 -21.68 -11.60 -20.36
C LEU A 279 -22.71 -11.48 -21.51
N ALA A 280 -23.41 -12.57 -21.84
CA ALA A 280 -24.47 -12.60 -22.85
C ALA A 280 -25.56 -11.55 -22.59
N GLU A 281 -25.96 -11.33 -21.34
CA GLU A 281 -27.06 -10.41 -21.01
C GLU A 281 -26.68 -8.95 -21.28
N ILE A 282 -25.45 -8.55 -20.95
CA ILE A 282 -24.99 -7.20 -21.27
C ILE A 282 -24.67 -7.05 -22.76
N ASN A 283 -24.15 -8.09 -23.42
CA ASN A 283 -23.84 -8.05 -24.85
C ASN A 283 -25.12 -7.89 -25.69
N LYS A 284 -26.20 -8.61 -25.35
CA LYS A 284 -27.52 -8.49 -26.00
C LYS A 284 -28.11 -7.08 -25.91
N ARG A 285 -27.75 -6.34 -24.86
CA ARG A 285 -28.24 -4.98 -24.57
C ARG A 285 -27.25 -3.89 -24.99
N ALA A 286 -26.18 -4.25 -25.69
CA ALA A 286 -25.16 -3.32 -26.12
C ALA A 286 -25.72 -2.31 -27.13
N ILE A 287 -25.52 -1.03 -26.81
CA ILE A 287 -25.85 0.12 -27.64
C ILE A 287 -24.65 0.44 -28.55
N VAL A 288 -23.45 0.34 -27.99
CA VAL A 288 -22.19 0.51 -28.72
C VAL A 288 -21.19 -0.54 -28.27
N ARG A 289 -20.40 -1.06 -29.22
CA ARG A 289 -19.27 -1.94 -28.98
C ARG A 289 -18.13 -1.49 -29.88
N THR A 290 -16.89 -1.67 -29.45
CA THR A 290 -15.71 -1.43 -30.28
C THR A 290 -14.60 -2.37 -29.86
N PHE A 291 -13.85 -2.86 -30.83
CA PHE A 291 -12.72 -3.76 -30.60
C PHE A 291 -11.41 -3.03 -30.89
N VAL A 292 -10.50 -3.01 -29.90
CA VAL A 292 -9.21 -2.32 -30.02
C VAL A 292 -8.06 -3.15 -29.42
N PRO A 293 -6.84 -3.01 -29.95
CA PRO A 293 -5.65 -3.39 -29.20
C PRO A 293 -5.51 -2.50 -27.95
N LEU A 294 -4.82 -3.00 -26.94
CA LEU A 294 -4.39 -2.22 -25.78
C LEU A 294 -2.91 -1.96 -25.90
N GLU A 295 -2.56 -0.77 -26.36
CA GLU A 295 -1.16 -0.40 -26.52
C GLU A 295 -0.55 0.04 -25.17
N GLU A 296 0.74 -0.23 -25.01
CA GLU A 296 1.55 0.12 -23.84
C GLU A 296 2.79 0.88 -24.33
N ALA A 297 2.94 2.15 -23.92
CA ALA A 297 4.10 2.97 -24.22
C ALA A 297 4.22 4.17 -23.28
N VAL A 298 5.38 4.40 -22.66
CA VAL A 298 5.72 5.70 -22.07
C VAL A 298 6.94 6.23 -22.79
N TYR A 299 6.74 7.19 -23.68
CA TYR A 299 7.80 7.73 -24.52
C TYR A 299 8.85 8.47 -23.70
N LYS A 300 10.09 8.50 -24.21
CA LYS A 300 11.22 9.15 -23.55
C LYS A 300 11.23 10.66 -23.81
N HIS A 301 10.88 11.06 -25.03
CA HIS A 301 10.78 12.45 -25.46
C HIS A 301 9.30 12.82 -25.66
N TRP A 302 8.82 13.75 -24.85
CA TRP A 302 7.50 14.35 -24.96
C TRP A 302 7.55 15.74 -25.56
N CYS A 303 8.72 16.39 -25.47
CA CYS A 303 8.96 17.68 -26.08
C CYS A 303 10.33 17.78 -26.73
N VAL A 304 10.40 18.49 -27.86
CA VAL A 304 11.63 18.88 -28.56
C VAL A 304 11.39 20.26 -29.15
N ASP A 305 12.19 21.24 -28.75
CA ASP A 305 12.00 22.66 -29.10
C ASP A 305 10.54 23.12 -28.96
N ARG A 306 9.83 23.37 -30.07
CA ARG A 306 8.42 23.84 -30.08
C ARG A 306 7.37 22.71 -30.15
N TYR A 307 7.79 21.46 -30.24
CA TYR A 307 6.90 20.30 -30.24
C TYR A 307 6.64 19.80 -28.82
N VAL A 308 5.39 19.50 -28.50
CA VAL A 308 4.97 18.87 -27.24
C VAL A 308 3.92 17.81 -27.52
N CYS A 309 3.93 16.70 -26.77
CA CYS A 309 2.87 15.69 -26.78
C CYS A 309 2.28 15.52 -25.36
N ILE A 310 0.95 15.39 -25.26
CA ILE A 310 0.22 15.14 -24.00
C ILE A 310 -0.84 14.04 -24.14
N GLY A 311 -1.22 13.39 -23.04
CA GLY A 311 -2.21 12.31 -23.04
C GLY A 311 -1.69 11.03 -23.70
N ASP A 312 -2.55 10.32 -24.44
CA ASP A 312 -2.14 9.14 -25.23
C ASP A 312 -1.03 9.49 -26.26
N SER A 313 -0.89 10.79 -26.55
CA SER A 313 0.30 11.53 -26.96
C SER A 313 1.57 10.71 -27.10
N ALA A 314 2.41 10.46 -26.09
CA ALA A 314 2.48 10.89 -24.70
C ALA A 314 2.88 9.65 -23.91
N HIS A 315 1.85 9.02 -23.39
CA HIS A 315 1.90 7.87 -22.52
C HIS A 315 0.61 7.10 -22.75
N LYS A 316 0.73 5.91 -23.30
CA LYS A 316 -0.40 5.02 -23.55
C LYS A 316 -0.35 3.89 -22.54
N MET A 317 -1.46 3.71 -21.83
CA MET A 317 -1.62 2.68 -20.80
C MET A 317 -2.91 1.92 -20.97
N THR A 318 -2.96 0.70 -20.43
CA THR A 318 -4.17 -0.10 -20.39
C THR A 318 -5.23 0.56 -19.49
N PRO A 319 -6.53 0.38 -19.80
CA PRO A 319 -7.61 1.12 -19.14
C PRO A 319 -7.98 0.57 -17.75
N ASN A 320 -7.42 -0.57 -17.31
CA ASN A 320 -7.84 -1.31 -16.12
C ASN A 320 -7.79 -0.48 -14.81
N LEU A 321 -6.84 0.47 -14.74
CA LEU A 321 -6.69 1.40 -13.61
C LEU A 321 -7.50 2.70 -13.77
N GLY A 322 -8.04 2.97 -14.96
CA GLY A 322 -8.82 4.19 -15.25
C GLY A 322 -7.99 5.48 -15.27
N GLN A 323 -6.66 5.41 -15.42
CA GLN A 323 -5.79 6.58 -15.25
C GLN A 323 -5.40 7.29 -16.55
N GLY A 324 -5.68 6.76 -17.74
CA GLY A 324 -5.29 7.41 -19.01
C GLY A 324 -5.87 8.82 -19.16
N GLY A 325 -7.20 8.95 -19.11
CA GLY A 325 -7.86 10.26 -19.20
C GLY A 325 -7.53 11.21 -18.05
N ASN A 326 -7.48 10.71 -16.81
CA ASN A 326 -7.09 11.53 -15.65
C ASN A 326 -5.64 12.04 -15.76
N SER A 327 -4.72 11.20 -16.26
CA SER A 327 -3.34 11.57 -16.51
C SER A 327 -3.21 12.62 -17.62
N ALA A 328 -4.07 12.55 -18.63
CA ALA A 328 -4.14 13.55 -19.69
C ALA A 328 -4.63 14.92 -19.17
N ILE A 329 -5.64 14.94 -18.30
CA ILE A 329 -6.12 16.15 -17.61
C ILE A 329 -5.00 16.78 -16.76
N GLU A 330 -4.28 15.95 -15.98
CA GLU A 330 -3.12 16.41 -15.20
C GLU A 330 -1.98 16.94 -16.10
N SER A 331 -1.70 16.29 -17.23
CA SER A 331 -0.71 16.76 -18.20
C SER A 331 -1.08 18.12 -18.79
N ALA A 332 -2.35 18.34 -19.12
CA ALA A 332 -2.84 19.62 -19.63
C ALA A 332 -2.70 20.75 -18.60
N ALA A 333 -3.12 20.52 -17.34
CA ALA A 333 -3.00 21.52 -16.27
C ALA A 333 -1.54 21.88 -15.97
N SER A 334 -0.67 20.88 -15.78
CA SER A 334 0.75 21.10 -15.47
C SER A 334 1.53 21.76 -16.62
N LEU A 335 1.16 21.48 -17.87
CA LEU A 335 1.75 22.15 -19.03
C LEU A 335 1.36 23.64 -19.05
N ALA A 336 0.08 23.94 -18.84
CA ALA A 336 -0.41 25.32 -18.79
C ALA A 336 0.25 26.13 -17.65
N ASN A 337 0.47 25.53 -16.47
CA ASN A 337 1.20 26.19 -15.38
C ASN A 337 2.64 26.51 -15.77
N SER A 338 3.33 25.57 -16.43
CA SER A 338 4.71 25.77 -16.88
C SER A 338 4.81 26.90 -17.92
N LEU A 339 3.90 26.92 -18.89
CA LEU A 339 3.80 28.00 -19.87
C LEU A 339 3.44 29.34 -19.21
N SER A 340 2.51 29.37 -18.25
CA SER A 340 2.17 30.60 -17.54
C SER A 340 3.36 31.16 -16.76
N ARG A 341 4.16 30.30 -16.12
CA ARG A 341 5.39 30.72 -15.41
C ARG A 341 6.43 31.27 -16.37
N LEU A 342 6.62 30.62 -17.53
CA LEU A 342 7.52 31.11 -18.58
C LEU A 342 7.13 32.52 -19.05
N LEU A 343 5.84 32.74 -19.31
CA LEU A 343 5.33 34.01 -19.86
C LEU A 343 5.23 35.15 -18.82
N LYS A 344 5.17 34.82 -17.53
CA LYS A 344 5.19 35.81 -16.42
C LYS A 344 6.60 36.15 -15.92
N GLY A 345 7.64 35.51 -16.47
CA GLY A 345 9.04 35.75 -16.09
C GLY A 345 9.56 37.15 -16.47
N PRO A 346 10.85 37.44 -16.25
CA PRO A 346 11.45 38.73 -16.59
C PRO A 346 11.15 39.13 -18.04
N THR A 347 10.63 40.34 -18.23
CA THR A 347 10.13 40.87 -19.50
C THR A 347 11.21 40.84 -20.59
N LYS A 348 11.13 39.86 -21.48
CA LYS A 348 11.78 39.88 -22.80
C LYS A 348 10.73 40.23 -23.86
N PRO A 349 11.08 40.96 -24.92
CA PRO A 349 10.16 41.29 -26.00
C PRO A 349 9.66 40.05 -26.77
N ARG A 350 10.36 38.91 -26.70
CA ARG A 350 9.96 37.64 -27.32
C ARG A 350 10.50 36.44 -26.54
N THR A 351 9.72 35.37 -26.46
CA THR A 351 10.17 34.08 -25.89
C THR A 351 10.97 33.30 -26.94
N ASP A 352 12.25 33.04 -26.69
CA ASP A 352 13.13 32.28 -27.58
C ASP A 352 12.80 30.77 -27.52
N VAL A 353 13.09 30.03 -28.60
CA VAL A 353 12.94 28.57 -28.67
C VAL A 353 13.71 27.87 -27.56
N ARG A 354 14.87 28.41 -27.16
CA ARG A 354 15.67 27.89 -26.04
C ARG A 354 14.93 27.99 -24.70
N ASP A 355 14.28 29.12 -24.44
CA ASP A 355 13.51 29.34 -23.21
C ASP A 355 12.28 28.41 -23.17
N ILE A 356 11.60 28.23 -24.32
CA ILE A 356 10.50 27.28 -24.50
C ILE A 356 11.00 25.85 -24.22
N HIS A 357 12.10 25.44 -24.86
CA HIS A 357 12.64 24.10 -24.73
C HIS A 357 13.01 23.76 -23.27
N GLN A 358 13.70 24.67 -22.57
CA GLN A 358 14.07 24.48 -21.17
C GLN A 358 12.85 24.37 -20.26
N CYS A 359 11.84 25.21 -20.48
CA CYS A 359 10.58 25.14 -19.75
C CYS A 359 9.89 23.78 -19.93
N LEU A 360 9.79 23.31 -21.18
CA LEU A 360 9.14 22.05 -21.51
C LEU A 360 9.93 20.84 -20.99
N GLN A 361 11.26 20.85 -21.08
CA GLN A 361 12.09 19.80 -20.50
C GLN A 361 11.91 19.70 -18.98
N ALA A 362 11.87 20.84 -18.29
CA ALA A 362 11.61 20.86 -16.84
C ALA A 362 10.23 20.28 -16.51
N TRP A 363 9.19 20.66 -17.27
CA TRP A 363 7.85 20.10 -17.13
C TRP A 363 7.82 18.58 -17.40
N GLN A 364 8.41 18.12 -18.50
CA GLN A 364 8.48 16.71 -18.87
C GLN A 364 9.14 15.89 -17.75
N ASN A 365 10.31 16.32 -17.27
CA ASN A 365 11.06 15.61 -16.25
C ASN A 365 10.23 15.35 -14.99
N ILE A 366 9.43 16.33 -14.56
CA ILE A 366 8.53 16.19 -13.41
C ILE A 366 7.38 15.22 -13.73
N ARG A 367 6.73 15.41 -14.89
CA ARG A 367 5.51 14.67 -15.24
C ARG A 367 5.77 13.20 -15.59
N GLN A 368 6.86 12.93 -16.29
CA GLN A 368 7.23 11.60 -16.79
C GLN A 368 7.45 10.60 -15.65
N LYS A 369 8.20 10.98 -14.61
CA LYS A 369 8.45 10.15 -13.41
C LYS A 369 7.16 9.63 -12.77
N ARG A 370 6.16 10.50 -12.65
CA ARG A 370 4.85 10.13 -12.10
C ARG A 370 4.08 9.19 -13.02
N LEU A 371 4.16 9.41 -14.34
CA LEU A 371 3.44 8.59 -15.31
C LEU A 371 4.07 7.24 -15.59
N GLU A 372 5.38 7.09 -15.47
CA GLU A 372 6.04 5.78 -15.51
C GLU A 372 5.45 4.86 -14.44
N HIS A 373 5.33 5.34 -13.19
CA HIS A 373 4.76 4.55 -12.10
C HIS A 373 3.26 4.23 -12.30
N ILE A 374 2.47 5.20 -12.77
CA ILE A 374 1.03 5.00 -13.03
C ILE A 374 0.84 4.00 -14.17
N SER A 375 1.57 4.15 -15.27
CA SER A 375 1.48 3.28 -16.45
C SER A 375 1.91 1.87 -16.09
N GLN A 376 3.04 1.70 -15.39
CA GLN A 376 3.47 0.38 -14.92
C GLN A 376 2.43 -0.29 -14.02
N SER A 377 1.79 0.47 -13.12
CA SER A 377 0.72 -0.07 -12.28
C SER A 377 -0.50 -0.52 -13.09
N ALA A 378 -0.82 0.15 -14.20
CA ALA A 378 -1.90 -0.27 -15.10
C ALA A 378 -1.52 -1.54 -15.88
N TYR A 379 -0.29 -1.62 -16.39
CA TYR A 379 0.28 -2.80 -17.05
C TYR A 379 0.24 -4.03 -16.15
N ASP A 380 0.71 -3.88 -14.91
CA ASP A 380 0.72 -4.95 -13.91
C ASP A 380 -0.70 -5.39 -13.56
N LEU A 381 -1.62 -4.44 -13.38
CA LEU A 381 -3.01 -4.75 -13.05
C LEU A 381 -3.64 -5.59 -14.17
N THR A 382 -3.45 -5.23 -15.43
CA THR A 382 -3.98 -5.98 -16.59
C THR A 382 -3.57 -7.45 -16.55
N ARG A 383 -2.29 -7.70 -16.26
CA ARG A 383 -1.71 -9.05 -16.15
C ARG A 383 -2.21 -9.80 -14.91
N ILE A 384 -2.45 -9.10 -13.80
CA ILE A 384 -3.06 -9.66 -12.59
C ILE A 384 -4.51 -10.08 -12.86
N GLU A 385 -5.30 -9.24 -13.51
CA GLU A 385 -6.71 -9.55 -13.81
C GLU A 385 -6.84 -10.72 -14.79
N ALA A 386 -5.93 -10.80 -15.77
CA ALA A 386 -5.85 -11.90 -16.74
C ALA A 386 -5.07 -13.13 -16.22
N LEU A 387 -4.68 -13.15 -14.95
CA LEU A 387 -3.96 -14.25 -14.30
C LEU A 387 -2.78 -14.78 -15.13
N ALA A 388 -2.02 -13.87 -15.74
CA ALA A 388 -1.12 -14.14 -16.86
C ALA A 388 0.06 -15.10 -16.56
N GLY A 389 0.36 -15.31 -15.28
CA GLY A 389 1.44 -16.16 -14.78
C GLY A 389 1.18 -16.62 -13.34
N LEU A 390 2.06 -17.48 -12.80
CA LEU A 390 1.92 -18.00 -11.44
C LEU A 390 1.94 -16.89 -10.37
N LYS A 391 2.82 -15.90 -10.55
CA LYS A 391 2.90 -14.73 -9.66
C LYS A 391 1.59 -13.96 -9.66
N GLU A 392 1.06 -13.64 -10.83
CA GLU A 392 -0.19 -12.91 -11.02
C GLU A 392 -1.38 -13.70 -10.46
N LYS A 393 -1.41 -15.03 -10.64
CA LYS A 393 -2.40 -15.93 -10.01
C LYS A 393 -2.38 -15.86 -8.49
N ILE A 394 -1.19 -15.95 -7.90
CA ILE A 394 -1.02 -15.83 -6.44
C ILE A 394 -1.54 -14.47 -5.96
N ILE A 395 -1.16 -13.39 -6.65
CA ILE A 395 -1.59 -12.03 -6.28
C ILE A 395 -3.11 -11.89 -6.42
N GLY A 396 -3.66 -12.19 -7.60
CA GLY A 396 -5.06 -11.93 -7.95
C GLY A 396 -6.06 -12.77 -7.17
N LEU A 397 -5.79 -14.06 -6.98
CA LEU A 397 -6.75 -14.98 -6.34
C LEU A 397 -6.55 -15.11 -4.83
N TYR A 398 -5.30 -15.03 -4.34
CA TYR A 398 -4.99 -15.38 -2.95
C TYR A 398 -4.56 -14.17 -2.12
N LEU A 399 -3.84 -13.19 -2.68
CA LEU A 399 -3.40 -12.02 -1.91
C LEU A 399 -4.38 -10.84 -1.99
N LEU A 400 -5.08 -10.65 -3.11
CA LEU A 400 -5.98 -9.53 -3.34
C LEU A 400 -7.04 -9.33 -2.24
N PRO A 401 -7.71 -10.38 -1.71
CA PRO A 401 -8.68 -10.23 -0.62
C PRO A 401 -8.09 -9.56 0.62
N TYR A 402 -6.79 -9.75 0.83
CA TYR A 402 -6.03 -9.23 1.95
C TYR A 402 -5.46 -7.84 1.67
N LEU A 403 -5.14 -7.54 0.41
CA LEU A 403 -4.51 -6.28 0.01
C LEU A 403 -5.50 -5.14 -0.29
N SER A 404 -6.81 -5.34 -0.14
CA SER A 404 -7.82 -4.34 -0.50
C SER A 404 -7.56 -2.96 0.12
N GLN A 405 -7.24 -2.89 1.42
CA GLN A 405 -6.93 -1.62 2.09
C GLN A 405 -5.60 -1.02 1.58
N TYR A 406 -4.59 -1.85 1.36
CA TYR A 406 -3.31 -1.43 0.79
C TYR A 406 -3.49 -0.84 -0.61
N LEU A 407 -4.34 -1.43 -1.45
CA LEU A 407 -4.65 -0.93 -2.79
C LEU A 407 -5.40 0.40 -2.75
N VAL A 408 -6.31 0.58 -1.80
CA VAL A 408 -6.98 1.88 -1.57
C VAL A 408 -5.96 2.93 -1.13
N ASP A 409 -5.02 2.57 -0.26
CA ASP A 409 -3.94 3.45 0.21
C ASP A 409 -2.96 3.82 -0.90
N LYS A 410 -2.59 2.85 -1.75
CA LYS A 410 -1.75 3.07 -2.94
C LYS A 410 -2.46 3.96 -3.97
N THR A 411 -3.74 3.70 -4.25
CA THR A 411 -4.56 4.55 -5.13
C THR A 411 -4.65 5.98 -4.58
N SER A 412 -4.90 6.12 -3.27
CA SER A 412 -4.92 7.42 -2.61
C SER A 412 -3.56 8.11 -2.65
N ALA A 413 -2.47 7.35 -2.57
CA ALA A 413 -1.11 7.86 -2.68
C ALA A 413 -0.82 8.46 -4.06
N THR A 414 -1.30 7.80 -5.10
CA THR A 414 -1.25 8.34 -6.46
C THR A 414 -2.09 9.61 -6.56
N ILE A 415 -3.30 9.65 -6.00
CA ILE A 415 -4.20 10.80 -6.11
C ILE A 415 -3.66 12.06 -5.42
N VAL A 416 -3.08 11.97 -4.22
CA VAL A 416 -2.65 13.17 -3.47
C VAL A 416 -1.57 13.98 -4.16
N GLY A 417 -0.75 13.35 -5.02
CA GLY A 417 0.28 14.03 -5.81
C GLY A 417 -0.22 14.54 -7.16
N ALA A 418 -1.54 14.69 -7.34
CA ALA A 418 -2.12 15.20 -8.59
C ALA A 418 -1.82 16.68 -8.78
N ALA A 419 -1.58 17.06 -10.04
CA ALA A 419 -1.42 18.45 -10.43
C ALA A 419 -2.66 19.29 -10.09
N LYS A 420 -2.45 20.60 -9.96
CA LYS A 420 -3.49 21.63 -9.84
C LYS A 420 -3.24 22.71 -10.89
N ILE A 421 -4.18 23.63 -11.07
CA ILE A 421 -3.96 24.86 -11.84
C ILE A 421 -3.52 25.96 -10.86
N ASP A 422 -2.29 26.46 -10.97
CA ASP A 422 -1.69 27.34 -9.95
C ASP A 422 -2.37 28.71 -9.85
N GLY A 423 -2.94 29.20 -10.95
CA GLY A 423 -3.60 30.51 -11.04
C GLY A 423 -5.07 30.53 -10.63
N LEU A 424 -5.63 29.40 -10.18
CA LEU A 424 -7.05 29.28 -9.82
C LEU A 424 -7.21 28.87 -8.35
N PRO A 425 -8.28 29.33 -7.67
CA PRO A 425 -8.54 28.93 -6.29
C PRO A 425 -8.71 27.41 -6.19
N LEU A 426 -8.30 26.86 -5.04
CA LEU A 426 -8.53 25.44 -4.77
C LEU A 426 -10.02 25.21 -4.45
N PRO A 427 -10.65 24.16 -5.00
CA PRO A 427 -12.06 23.92 -4.75
C PRO A 427 -12.31 23.54 -3.28
N PRO A 428 -13.40 24.04 -2.64
CA PRO A 428 -13.72 23.74 -1.25
C PRO A 428 -13.79 22.24 -0.94
N LYS A 429 -14.32 21.44 -1.87
CA LYS A 429 -14.40 19.97 -1.76
C LYS A 429 -13.02 19.32 -1.55
N SER A 430 -11.99 19.87 -2.20
CA SER A 430 -10.61 19.38 -2.07
C SER A 430 -9.92 19.77 -0.76
N LEU A 431 -10.40 20.83 -0.08
CA LEU A 431 -9.85 21.32 1.18
C LEU A 431 -10.48 20.62 2.40
N ALA A 432 -11.74 20.22 2.29
CA ALA A 432 -12.50 19.55 3.35
C ALA A 432 -12.24 18.03 3.45
N CYS A 433 -11.31 17.50 2.67
CA CYS A 433 -11.09 16.06 2.55
C CYS A 433 -10.19 15.49 3.68
N THR A 434 -10.35 14.20 4.00
CA THR A 434 -9.59 13.59 5.12
C THR A 434 -8.12 13.31 4.78
N MET A 435 -7.75 13.36 3.51
CA MET A 435 -6.37 13.18 3.04
C MET A 435 -5.99 14.32 2.09
N PRO A 436 -5.31 15.38 2.59
CA PRO A 436 -5.04 16.57 1.80
C PRO A 436 -4.12 16.26 0.61
N TYR A 437 -4.40 16.94 -0.50
CA TYR A 437 -3.51 16.96 -1.65
C TYR A 437 -2.18 17.64 -1.28
N LEU A 438 -1.10 17.17 -1.88
CA LEU A 438 0.23 17.69 -1.64
C LEU A 438 0.44 18.91 -2.55
N ASP A 439 0.96 20.00 -2.00
CA ASP A 439 1.16 21.26 -2.73
C ASP A 439 2.39 21.29 -3.64
N ASP A 440 3.22 20.23 -3.62
CA ASP A 440 4.49 20.17 -4.33
C ASP A 440 4.54 18.94 -5.25
N ASP A 441 4.86 19.14 -6.52
CA ASP A 441 5.07 18.08 -7.52
C ASP A 441 6.15 17.08 -7.08
N ASN A 442 7.09 17.49 -6.21
CA ASN A 442 8.13 16.62 -5.64
C ASN A 442 7.65 15.70 -4.51
N SER A 443 6.37 15.75 -4.14
CA SER A 443 5.86 15.07 -2.95
C SER A 443 5.73 13.54 -3.08
N VAL A 444 5.67 13.00 -4.32
CA VAL A 444 5.84 11.54 -4.55
C VAL A 444 7.22 11.09 -4.06
N PHE A 445 8.27 11.92 -4.25
CA PHE A 445 9.61 11.67 -3.72
C PHE A 445 9.69 11.77 -2.20
N LYS A 446 8.75 12.44 -1.52
CA LYS A 446 8.68 12.38 -0.04
C LYS A 446 8.28 10.98 0.44
N ARG A 447 7.47 10.22 -0.31
CA ARG A 447 7.05 8.86 0.09
C ARG A 447 8.15 7.80 -0.10
N ASP A 448 8.90 7.84 -1.19
CA ASP A 448 10.09 6.99 -1.37
C ASP A 448 11.21 7.36 -0.39
N ASN A 449 11.37 8.65 -0.10
CA ASN A 449 12.23 9.10 1.00
C ASN A 449 11.74 8.60 2.37
N VAL A 450 10.43 8.42 2.60
CA VAL A 450 9.91 7.89 3.86
C VAL A 450 10.21 6.40 4.00
N LEU A 451 10.10 5.59 2.94
CA LEU A 451 10.49 4.18 2.98
C LEU A 451 11.99 4.02 3.20
N TRP A 452 12.83 4.76 2.48
CA TRP A 452 14.28 4.73 2.67
C TRP A 452 14.71 5.25 4.05
N LYS A 453 14.10 6.34 4.55
CA LYS A 453 14.36 6.83 5.92
C LYS A 453 13.93 5.82 6.98
N ARG A 454 12.81 5.13 6.79
CA ARG A 454 12.38 4.04 7.70
C ARG A 454 13.32 2.83 7.59
N ALA A 455 13.77 2.47 6.39
CA ALA A 455 14.76 1.42 6.18
C ALA A 455 16.11 1.72 6.86
N LEU A 456 16.58 2.98 6.83
CA LEU A 456 17.77 3.39 7.58
C LEU A 456 17.54 3.35 9.09
N SER A 457 16.32 3.66 9.55
CA SER A 457 16.02 3.66 10.98
C SER A 457 15.98 2.27 11.62
N ILE A 458 15.87 1.19 10.83
CA ILE A 458 15.91 -0.19 11.34
C ILE A 458 17.33 -0.77 11.46
N VAL A 459 18.39 -0.03 11.07
CA VAL A 459 19.78 -0.49 11.18
C VAL A 459 20.14 -1.02 12.58
N PRO A 460 19.73 -0.39 13.70
CA PRO A 460 19.96 -0.95 15.03
C PRO A 460 19.30 -2.32 15.25
N LEU A 461 18.10 -2.55 14.70
CA LEU A 461 17.41 -3.85 14.78
C LEU A 461 18.13 -4.92 13.96
N VAL A 462 18.67 -4.55 12.78
CA VAL A 462 19.52 -5.44 11.98
C VAL A 462 20.81 -5.79 12.72
N ALA A 463 21.41 -4.83 13.45
CA ALA A 463 22.57 -5.07 14.29
C ALA A 463 22.26 -6.04 15.45
N CYS A 464 21.09 -5.94 16.08
CA CYS A 464 20.62 -6.91 17.07
C CYS A 464 20.51 -8.33 16.48
N TYR A 465 19.93 -8.46 15.28
CA TYR A 465 19.87 -9.75 14.58
C TYR A 465 21.27 -10.33 14.30
N ALA A 466 22.19 -9.51 13.78
CA ALA A 466 23.56 -9.92 13.52
C ALA A 466 24.28 -10.35 14.82
N ALA A 467 24.10 -9.60 15.91
CA ALA A 467 24.61 -9.94 17.22
C ALA A 467 24.04 -11.27 17.73
N ALA A 468 22.73 -11.51 17.55
CA ALA A 468 22.10 -12.78 17.92
C ALA A 468 22.67 -13.95 17.12
N GLN A 469 22.89 -13.77 15.82
CA GLN A 469 23.50 -14.83 15.01
C GLN A 469 24.93 -15.15 15.45
N LYS A 470 25.74 -14.13 15.73
CA LYS A 470 27.13 -14.31 16.17
C LYS A 470 27.23 -14.94 17.56
N THR A 471 26.43 -14.46 18.51
CA THR A 471 26.52 -14.89 19.93
C THR A 471 25.79 -16.21 20.17
N MET A 472 24.47 -16.22 19.97
CA MET A 472 23.64 -17.39 20.18
C MET A 472 23.97 -18.52 19.19
N GLY A 473 24.37 -18.18 17.96
CA GLY A 473 24.86 -19.17 16.97
C GLY A 473 26.15 -19.86 17.40
N ALA A 474 27.10 -19.13 17.99
CA ALA A 474 28.32 -19.73 18.53
C ALA A 474 28.02 -20.66 19.72
N LEU A 475 27.15 -20.23 20.63
CA LEU A 475 26.79 -21.02 21.82
C LEU A 475 26.04 -22.30 21.47
N ILE A 476 25.08 -22.24 20.54
CA ILE A 476 24.35 -23.46 20.13
C ILE A 476 25.27 -24.46 19.43
N THR A 477 26.26 -23.97 18.68
CA THR A 477 27.26 -24.82 18.02
C THR A 477 28.15 -25.52 19.04
N GLN A 478 28.62 -24.80 20.08
CA GLN A 478 29.42 -25.37 21.17
C GLN A 478 28.61 -26.31 22.08
N THR A 479 27.31 -26.05 22.24
CA THR A 479 26.42 -26.88 23.07
C THR A 479 25.98 -28.16 22.35
N GLY A 480 26.03 -28.16 21.01
CA GLY A 480 25.59 -29.26 20.14
C GLY A 480 26.13 -30.64 20.54
N PRO A 481 27.45 -30.83 20.73
CA PRO A 481 28.00 -32.13 21.15
C PRO A 481 27.42 -32.67 22.46
N PHE A 482 27.24 -31.81 23.47
CA PHE A 482 26.63 -32.20 24.75
C PHE A 482 25.16 -32.60 24.59
N MET A 483 24.42 -31.88 23.74
CA MET A 483 23.03 -32.20 23.43
C MET A 483 22.90 -33.55 22.69
N VAL A 484 23.81 -33.85 21.76
CA VAL A 484 23.84 -35.13 21.06
C VAL A 484 24.14 -36.27 22.04
N SER A 485 25.13 -36.12 22.93
CA SER A 485 25.42 -37.12 23.98
C SER A 485 24.18 -37.42 24.81
N LEU A 486 23.48 -36.36 25.25
CA LEU A 486 22.28 -36.48 26.07
C LEU A 486 21.14 -37.21 25.34
N PHE A 487 20.96 -37.00 24.03
CA PHE A 487 19.96 -37.72 23.25
C PHE A 487 20.34 -39.18 22.95
N VAL A 488 21.63 -39.49 22.85
CA VAL A 488 22.14 -40.86 22.71
C VAL A 488 21.92 -41.65 24.01
N GLU A 489 22.23 -41.04 25.16
CA GLU A 489 21.98 -41.62 26.48
C GLU A 489 20.47 -41.79 26.76
N GLY A 490 19.65 -40.87 26.23
CA GLY A 490 18.19 -40.97 26.24
C GLY A 490 17.54 -40.75 27.62
N ILE A 491 18.32 -40.38 28.63
CA ILE A 491 17.88 -40.15 30.01
C ILE A 491 18.41 -38.79 30.49
N TRP A 492 17.55 -38.01 31.14
CA TRP A 492 17.94 -36.82 31.90
C TRP A 492 17.84 -37.12 33.40
N SER A 493 18.91 -36.84 34.15
CA SER A 493 18.93 -36.99 35.61
C SER A 493 18.93 -35.61 36.27
N ALA A 494 17.90 -35.35 37.08
CA ALA A 494 17.80 -34.14 37.89
C ALA A 494 18.62 -34.27 39.19
N GLU A 495 19.00 -33.15 39.79
CA GLU A 495 19.79 -33.11 41.02
C GLU A 495 19.05 -33.74 42.23
N ASN A 496 17.71 -33.73 42.20
CA ASN A 496 16.88 -34.38 43.22
C ASN A 496 16.76 -35.91 43.04
N GLY A 497 17.51 -36.50 42.11
CA GLY A 497 17.52 -37.94 41.84
C GLY A 497 16.43 -38.44 40.88
N GLU A 498 15.52 -37.57 40.41
CA GLU A 498 14.53 -37.96 39.40
C GLU A 498 15.19 -38.18 38.03
N ALA A 499 14.93 -39.33 37.41
CA ALA A 499 15.39 -39.68 36.07
C ALA A 499 14.22 -39.66 35.06
N LEU A 500 14.44 -39.06 33.90
CA LEU A 500 13.43 -38.88 32.85
C LEU A 500 13.91 -39.44 31.52
N SER A 501 13.13 -40.33 30.92
CA SER A 501 13.39 -40.76 29.53
C SER A 501 13.06 -39.63 28.55
N LEU A 502 14.04 -39.25 27.72
CA LEU A 502 13.90 -38.25 26.65
C LEU A 502 13.28 -38.83 25.37
N ALA A 503 13.19 -40.15 25.25
CA ALA A 503 12.62 -40.84 24.10
C ALA A 503 11.08 -40.87 24.13
N ARG A 504 10.47 -40.75 25.31
CA ARG A 504 9.02 -40.82 25.51
C ARG A 504 8.30 -39.70 24.72
N PRO A 505 7.23 -40.01 23.96
CA PRO A 505 6.43 -39.00 23.28
C PRO A 505 5.69 -38.12 24.30
N LEU A 506 5.62 -36.82 24.03
CA LEU A 506 4.96 -35.82 24.87
C LEU A 506 3.63 -35.36 24.26
N TYR A 507 3.57 -35.22 22.93
CA TYR A 507 2.34 -34.81 22.22
C TYR A 507 1.57 -35.98 21.63
N ASN A 508 2.19 -37.17 21.53
CA ASN A 508 1.68 -38.32 20.78
C ASN A 508 1.41 -37.98 19.30
N ILE A 509 2.14 -37.00 18.75
CA ILE A 509 2.07 -36.57 17.35
C ILE A 509 3.51 -36.54 16.84
N PRO A 510 3.91 -37.50 15.97
CA PRO A 510 5.31 -37.68 15.59
C PRO A 510 6.01 -36.41 15.07
N PHE A 511 5.27 -35.58 14.31
CA PHE A 511 5.77 -34.30 13.83
C PHE A 511 6.09 -33.31 14.97
N LEU A 512 5.17 -33.13 15.92
CA LEU A 512 5.36 -32.19 17.04
C LEU A 512 6.43 -32.69 18.01
N ASP A 513 6.46 -33.99 18.29
CA ASP A 513 7.47 -34.61 19.13
C ASP A 513 8.86 -34.45 18.50
N LYS A 514 9.01 -34.66 17.19
CA LYS A 514 10.29 -34.44 16.49
C LYS A 514 10.70 -32.96 16.49
N LEU A 515 9.74 -32.06 16.30
CA LEU A 515 10.00 -30.63 16.17
C LEU A 515 10.41 -29.98 17.50
N PHE A 516 9.69 -30.26 18.58
CA PHE A 516 9.87 -29.56 19.87
C PHE A 516 10.71 -30.31 20.89
N ARG A 517 11.02 -31.60 20.71
CA ARG A 517 11.86 -32.36 21.66
C ARG A 517 13.21 -31.68 21.97
N PRO A 518 13.97 -31.16 20.98
CA PRO A 518 15.19 -30.39 21.27
C PRO A 518 14.92 -29.16 22.13
N ALA A 519 13.89 -28.38 21.77
CA ALA A 519 13.51 -27.18 22.51
C ALA A 519 13.14 -27.50 23.96
N ILE A 520 12.28 -28.50 24.21
CA ILE A 520 11.86 -28.90 25.57
C ILE A 520 13.07 -29.34 26.41
N THR A 521 14.01 -30.07 25.79
CA THR A 521 15.21 -30.56 26.48
C THR A 521 16.11 -29.39 26.92
N CYS A 522 16.23 -28.33 26.12
CA CYS A 522 16.99 -27.14 26.50
C CYS A 522 16.45 -26.48 27.78
N PHE A 523 15.18 -26.63 28.13
CA PHE A 523 14.61 -26.01 29.33
C PHE A 523 14.82 -26.88 30.58
N LEU A 524 15.20 -28.15 30.44
CA LEU A 524 15.35 -29.09 31.54
C LEU A 524 16.31 -28.62 32.64
N PRO A 525 17.52 -28.10 32.36
CA PRO A 525 18.43 -27.59 33.40
C PRO A 525 17.77 -26.59 34.36
N SER A 526 16.96 -25.69 33.81
CA SER A 526 16.29 -24.62 34.56
C SER A 526 15.02 -25.13 35.27
N ILE A 527 14.18 -25.91 34.59
CA ILE A 527 12.88 -26.35 35.15
C ILE A 527 13.04 -27.53 36.13
N SER A 528 14.03 -28.41 35.96
CA SER A 528 14.37 -29.44 36.95
C SER A 528 14.88 -28.82 38.25
N GLY A 529 15.54 -27.66 38.15
CA GLY A 529 16.23 -27.01 39.26
C GLY A 529 17.67 -27.47 39.45
N SER A 530 18.21 -28.26 38.51
CA SER A 530 19.62 -28.68 38.51
C SER A 530 20.60 -27.52 38.29
N ASP A 531 20.13 -26.37 37.79
CA ASP A 531 20.88 -25.11 37.77
C ASP A 531 20.03 -24.00 38.42
N PRO A 532 20.28 -23.69 39.71
CA PRO A 532 19.54 -22.66 40.45
C PRO A 532 19.65 -21.24 39.85
N GLN A 533 20.78 -20.92 39.22
CA GLN A 533 21.00 -19.61 38.60
C GLN A 533 20.18 -19.50 37.31
N SER A 534 20.31 -20.49 36.42
CA SER A 534 19.51 -20.54 35.19
C SER A 534 18.01 -20.61 35.48
N ARG A 535 17.59 -21.34 36.53
CA ARG A 535 16.18 -21.42 36.96
C ARG A 535 15.58 -20.06 37.25
N THR A 536 16.31 -19.25 38.02
CA THR A 536 15.85 -17.92 38.46
C THR A 536 15.77 -16.95 37.28
N GLN A 537 16.79 -16.95 36.42
CA GLN A 537 16.79 -16.16 35.20
C GLN A 537 15.66 -16.59 34.25
N MET A 538 15.53 -17.89 33.97
CA MET A 538 14.54 -18.43 33.04
C MET A 538 13.11 -18.06 33.45
N LEU A 539 12.79 -18.13 34.76
CA LEU A 539 11.47 -17.75 35.25
C LEU A 539 11.14 -16.29 34.91
N SER A 540 12.10 -15.38 35.12
CA SER A 540 11.94 -13.96 34.75
C SER A 540 11.84 -13.78 33.24
N PHE A 541 12.73 -14.41 32.48
CA PHE A 541 12.75 -14.31 31.02
C PHE A 541 11.44 -14.79 30.38
N MET A 542 10.93 -15.93 30.83
CA MET A 542 9.64 -16.45 30.35
C MET A 542 8.49 -15.53 30.74
N ALA A 543 8.51 -14.85 31.90
CA ALA A 543 7.50 -13.85 32.21
C ALA A 543 7.58 -12.63 31.27
N ASP A 544 8.78 -12.23 30.85
CA ASP A 544 9.04 -11.06 30.01
C ASP A 544 8.73 -11.28 28.51
N ILE A 545 8.75 -12.52 28.04
CA ILE A 545 8.22 -12.87 26.71
C ILE A 545 6.70 -12.61 26.63
N GLY A 546 5.98 -12.69 27.75
CA GLY A 546 4.53 -12.43 27.81
C GLY A 546 4.14 -11.04 27.29
N PRO A 547 4.71 -9.94 27.85
CA PRO A 547 4.58 -8.60 27.29
C PRO A 547 4.91 -8.51 25.79
N ILE A 548 6.03 -9.10 25.35
CA ILE A 548 6.44 -9.06 23.94
C ILE A 548 5.35 -9.63 23.04
N TYR A 549 4.96 -10.88 23.28
CA TYR A 549 4.01 -11.57 22.42
C TYR A 549 2.59 -11.00 22.55
N GLY A 550 2.17 -10.63 23.76
CA GLY A 550 0.90 -9.96 24.00
C GLY A 550 0.79 -8.62 23.25
N ILE A 551 1.86 -7.82 23.23
CA ILE A 551 1.94 -6.59 22.43
C ILE A 551 1.87 -6.91 20.94
N TRP A 552 2.60 -7.92 20.45
CA TRP A 552 2.55 -8.29 19.03
C TRP A 552 1.13 -8.61 18.57
N LEU A 553 0.42 -9.43 19.36
CA LEU A 553 -0.98 -9.77 19.09
C LEU A 553 -1.89 -8.54 19.17
N LEU A 554 -1.75 -7.69 20.19
CA LEU A 554 -2.54 -6.46 20.33
C LEU A 554 -2.37 -5.53 19.12
N GLU A 555 -1.15 -5.34 18.63
CA GLU A 555 -0.89 -4.54 17.42
C GLU A 555 -1.57 -5.15 16.20
N SER A 556 -1.54 -6.47 16.02
CA SER A 556 -2.23 -7.15 14.91
C SER A 556 -3.76 -6.98 14.92
N TYR A 557 -4.37 -6.68 16.06
CA TYR A 557 -5.82 -6.50 16.21
C TYR A 557 -6.32 -5.06 16.04
N ARG A 558 -5.48 -4.11 15.61
CA ARG A 558 -5.94 -2.74 15.32
C ARG A 558 -6.95 -2.72 14.19
N LYS A 559 -7.92 -1.79 14.24
CA LYS A 559 -8.86 -1.54 13.13
C LYS A 559 -8.16 -1.17 11.81
N ALA A 560 -6.91 -0.69 11.87
CA ALA A 560 -6.06 -0.42 10.71
C ALA A 560 -5.64 -1.69 9.95
N HIS A 561 -5.55 -2.80 10.66
CA HIS A 561 -4.93 -4.04 10.24
C HIS A 561 -6.01 -5.05 9.84
N SER A 562 -5.70 -5.87 8.84
CA SER A 562 -6.59 -6.96 8.41
C SER A 562 -6.28 -8.23 9.19
N TRP A 563 -7.17 -9.22 9.14
CA TRP A 563 -7.08 -10.42 9.99
C TRP A 563 -5.80 -11.24 9.77
N TYR A 564 -5.20 -11.18 8.57
CA TYR A 564 -3.95 -11.88 8.26
C TYR A 564 -2.72 -11.26 8.93
N GLU A 565 -2.83 -10.04 9.48
CA GLU A 565 -1.76 -9.43 10.29
C GLU A 565 -1.51 -10.22 11.59
N LEU A 566 -2.40 -11.16 11.93
CA LEU A 566 -2.20 -12.16 12.98
C LEU A 566 -1.23 -13.28 12.58
N ILE A 567 -1.02 -13.51 11.27
CA ILE A 567 -0.09 -14.56 10.81
C ILE A 567 1.34 -14.20 11.19
N LEU A 568 1.72 -12.92 11.09
CA LEU A 568 3.07 -12.46 11.37
C LEU A 568 3.52 -12.76 12.81
N PRO A 569 2.79 -12.40 13.88
CA PRO A 569 3.17 -12.74 15.24
C PRO A 569 3.13 -14.25 15.51
N ILE A 570 2.20 -15.00 14.91
CA ILE A 570 2.15 -16.47 15.02
C ILE A 570 3.42 -17.08 14.42
N ALA A 571 3.76 -16.72 13.18
CA ALA A 571 4.93 -17.22 12.48
C ALA A 571 6.23 -16.84 13.21
N ALA A 572 6.34 -15.58 13.66
CA ALA A 572 7.48 -15.11 14.44
C ALA A 572 7.57 -15.83 15.80
N GLY A 573 6.44 -16.09 16.47
CA GLY A 573 6.37 -16.83 17.72
C GLY A 573 6.81 -18.29 17.57
N ILE A 574 6.33 -19.00 16.54
CA ILE A 574 6.76 -20.37 16.23
C ILE A 574 8.26 -20.41 15.95
N ALA A 575 8.76 -19.49 15.11
CA ALA A 575 10.18 -19.42 14.78
C ALA A 575 11.05 -19.12 16.02
N SER A 576 10.54 -18.28 16.93
CA SER A 576 11.19 -17.96 18.21
C SER A 576 11.35 -19.18 19.12
N GLN A 577 10.38 -20.10 19.14
CA GLN A 577 10.51 -21.35 19.92
C GLN A 577 11.64 -22.26 19.41
N LEU A 578 11.94 -22.22 18.12
CA LEU A 578 12.90 -23.12 17.51
C LEU A 578 14.35 -22.61 17.54
N LYS A 579 14.55 -21.29 17.58
CA LYS A 579 15.91 -20.69 17.48
C LYS A 579 16.19 -19.57 18.48
N GLY A 580 15.26 -19.27 19.39
CA GLY A 580 15.34 -18.16 20.34
C GLY A 580 14.67 -16.89 19.82
N ILE A 581 14.00 -16.18 20.73
CA ILE A 581 13.23 -14.96 20.43
C ILE A 581 14.14 -13.76 20.08
N GLY A 582 15.34 -13.68 20.63
CA GLY A 582 16.38 -12.68 20.34
C GLY A 582 16.84 -12.68 18.89
N LYS A 583 16.65 -13.78 18.15
CA LYS A 583 16.87 -13.82 16.69
C LYS A 583 15.69 -13.25 15.90
N PHE A 584 14.46 -13.54 16.31
CA PHE A 584 13.27 -13.24 15.50
C PHE A 584 12.54 -11.95 15.89
N ALA A 585 12.64 -11.53 17.16
CA ALA A 585 12.07 -10.27 17.62
C ALA A 585 12.61 -9.06 16.85
N PRO A 586 13.94 -8.90 16.61
CA PRO A 586 14.45 -7.77 15.81
C PRO A 586 13.89 -7.76 14.38
N ILE A 587 13.71 -8.94 13.78
CA ILE A 587 13.13 -9.08 12.43
C ILE A 587 11.65 -8.66 12.46
N TYR A 588 10.88 -9.17 13.42
CA TYR A 588 9.47 -8.79 13.60
C TYR A 588 9.33 -7.28 13.76
N TYR A 589 10.12 -6.68 14.65
CA TYR A 589 10.11 -5.23 14.92
C TYR A 589 10.48 -4.40 13.68
N ALA A 590 11.45 -4.84 12.90
CA ALA A 590 11.85 -4.16 11.67
C ALA A 590 10.73 -4.21 10.62
N LEU A 591 10.13 -5.39 10.43
CA LEU A 591 9.03 -5.60 9.50
C LEU A 591 7.79 -4.79 9.90
N GLU A 592 7.40 -4.81 11.18
CA GLU A 592 6.28 -4.01 11.69
C GLU A 592 6.56 -2.51 11.53
N HIS A 593 7.78 -2.04 11.85
CA HIS A 593 8.12 -0.63 11.75
C HIS A 593 7.99 -0.11 10.30
N ILE A 594 8.39 -0.92 9.32
CA ILE A 594 8.26 -0.58 7.91
C ILE A 594 6.79 -0.60 7.46
N ARG A 595 6.02 -1.61 7.88
CA ARG A 595 4.64 -1.86 7.42
C ARG A 595 3.60 -0.93 8.04
N SER A 596 3.82 -0.48 9.27
CA SER A 596 2.80 0.24 10.05
C SER A 596 3.28 1.66 10.42
N PRO A 597 3.40 2.57 9.43
CA PRO A 597 3.72 3.98 9.71
C PRO A 597 2.56 4.65 10.44
N LEU A 598 2.87 5.60 11.33
CA LEU A 598 1.86 6.29 12.12
C LEU A 598 0.77 6.96 11.26
N SER A 599 1.10 7.43 10.06
CA SER A 599 0.15 7.98 9.09
C SER A 599 -0.94 6.99 8.65
N SER A 600 -0.69 5.68 8.71
CA SER A 600 -1.70 4.64 8.45
C SER A 600 -2.66 4.40 9.63
N LEU A 601 -2.21 4.70 10.85
CA LEU A 601 -2.94 4.43 12.10
C LEU A 601 -3.84 5.60 12.53
N LEU A 602 -3.43 6.84 12.27
CA LEU A 602 -4.17 8.02 12.72
C LEU A 602 -5.57 8.20 12.09
N PRO A 603 -5.79 7.93 10.78
CA PRO A 603 -7.09 8.19 10.14
C PRO A 603 -8.23 7.33 10.70
N GLY A 604 -9.45 7.88 10.74
CA GLY A 604 -10.69 7.09 10.90
C GLY A 604 -10.78 6.22 12.16
N ALA A 605 -10.06 6.56 13.24
CA ALA A 605 -9.95 5.73 14.45
C ALA A 605 -9.30 4.35 14.23
N LYS A 606 -8.51 4.20 13.15
CA LYS A 606 -7.82 2.95 12.79
C LYS A 606 -6.81 2.46 13.82
N HIS A 607 -6.21 3.38 14.59
CA HIS A 607 -5.35 3.06 15.72
C HIS A 607 -6.08 2.30 16.84
N GLN A 608 -7.42 2.28 16.90
CA GLN A 608 -8.10 1.69 18.04
C GLN A 608 -8.02 0.17 18.06
N ILE A 609 -7.81 -0.35 19.27
CA ILE A 609 -8.01 -1.75 19.64
C ILE A 609 -9.35 -1.82 20.36
N THR A 610 -10.20 -2.77 19.97
CA THR A 610 -11.52 -2.89 20.56
C THR A 610 -11.47 -3.54 21.93
N GLN A 611 -12.43 -3.20 22.79
CA GLN A 611 -12.61 -3.83 24.10
C GLN A 611 -12.64 -5.35 24.01
N GLU A 612 -13.34 -5.92 23.02
CA GLU A 612 -13.46 -7.36 22.86
C GLU A 612 -12.12 -7.99 22.50
N ALA A 613 -11.31 -7.32 21.66
CA ALA A 613 -9.98 -7.80 21.31
C ALA A 613 -9.04 -7.77 22.53
N SER A 614 -8.97 -6.65 23.26
CA SER A 614 -8.10 -6.54 24.45
C SER A 614 -8.49 -7.51 25.56
N SER A 615 -9.78 -7.65 25.86
CA SER A 615 -10.27 -8.50 26.95
C SER A 615 -10.10 -9.99 26.64
N SER A 616 -10.46 -10.41 25.42
CA SER A 616 -10.28 -11.81 25.00
C SER A 616 -8.81 -12.21 24.98
N LEU A 617 -7.93 -11.33 24.49
CA LEU A 617 -6.50 -11.59 24.46
C LEU A 617 -5.91 -11.69 25.86
N LEU A 618 -6.31 -10.81 26.79
CA LEU A 618 -5.81 -10.88 28.17
C LEU A 618 -6.15 -12.23 28.81
N ILE A 619 -7.39 -12.71 28.67
CA ILE A 619 -7.80 -14.03 29.17
C ILE A 619 -7.02 -15.15 28.47
N ALA A 620 -6.84 -15.07 27.15
CA ALA A 620 -6.09 -16.04 26.38
C ALA A 620 -4.60 -16.09 26.78
N MET A 621 -3.98 -14.95 27.09
CA MET A 621 -2.60 -14.88 27.60
C MET A 621 -2.49 -15.45 29.02
N LEU A 622 -3.43 -15.12 29.91
CA LEU A 622 -3.42 -15.66 31.28
C LEU A 622 -3.52 -17.21 31.29
N THR A 623 -4.36 -17.75 30.41
CA THR A 623 -4.64 -19.20 30.34
C THR A 623 -3.66 -19.97 29.46
N GLY A 624 -3.42 -19.50 28.24
CA GLY A 624 -2.59 -20.19 27.24
C GLY A 624 -1.10 -19.89 27.33
N TYR A 625 -0.69 -18.86 28.07
CA TYR A 625 0.72 -18.47 28.22
C TYR A 625 1.18 -18.50 29.67
N TYR A 626 0.67 -17.62 30.54
CA TYR A 626 1.20 -17.45 31.89
C TYR A 626 0.95 -18.65 32.80
N PHE A 627 -0.23 -19.27 32.75
CA PHE A 627 -0.52 -20.47 33.51
C PHE A 627 0.49 -21.60 33.25
N PRO A 628 0.71 -22.06 32.01
CA PRO A 628 1.73 -23.08 31.74
C PRO A 628 3.15 -22.58 32.06
N THR A 629 3.46 -21.29 31.85
CA THR A 629 4.75 -20.72 32.25
C THR A 629 5.05 -20.93 33.73
N PHE A 630 4.12 -20.59 34.64
CA PHE A 630 4.37 -20.74 36.08
C PHE A 630 4.28 -22.20 36.54
N ALA A 631 3.41 -23.01 35.92
CA ALA A 631 3.31 -24.44 36.20
C ALA A 631 4.62 -25.19 35.90
N ASN A 632 5.43 -24.71 34.94
CA ASN A 632 6.78 -25.22 34.66
C ASN A 632 7.72 -25.18 35.86
N PHE A 633 7.48 -24.30 36.83
CA PHE A 633 8.39 -24.09 37.96
C PHE A 633 7.81 -24.56 39.29
N VAL A 634 6.49 -24.48 39.47
CA VAL A 634 5.86 -24.72 40.79
C VAL A 634 5.46 -26.18 41.00
N THR A 635 5.27 -26.96 39.92
CA THR A 635 4.82 -28.35 40.07
C THR A 635 5.88 -29.25 40.74
N PRO A 636 5.48 -30.27 41.53
CA PRO A 636 6.42 -30.98 42.39
C PRO A 636 7.47 -31.80 41.63
N THR A 637 7.03 -32.63 40.68
CA THR A 637 7.86 -33.58 39.92
C THR A 637 8.47 -32.93 38.68
N VAL A 638 9.70 -33.31 38.30
CA VAL A 638 10.35 -32.86 37.07
C VAL A 638 9.58 -33.32 35.82
N GLU A 639 8.92 -34.49 35.87
CA GLU A 639 8.05 -34.96 34.78
C GLU A 639 6.88 -34.00 34.51
N SER A 640 6.14 -33.61 35.56
CA SER A 640 5.05 -32.64 35.42
C SER A 640 5.54 -31.30 34.87
N ARG A 641 6.70 -30.81 35.35
CA ARG A 641 7.31 -29.57 34.83
C ARG A 641 7.63 -29.67 33.34
N ARG A 642 8.17 -30.81 32.89
CA ARG A 642 8.43 -31.09 31.47
C ARG A 642 7.14 -31.11 30.65
N ASN A 643 6.06 -31.69 31.17
CA ASN A 643 4.77 -31.73 30.48
C ASN A 643 4.17 -30.33 30.31
N TYR A 644 4.22 -29.48 31.35
CA TYR A 644 3.82 -28.08 31.20
C TYR A 644 4.74 -27.32 30.24
N ASN A 645 6.03 -27.66 30.18
CA ASN A 645 6.94 -27.01 29.24
C ASN A 645 6.54 -27.35 27.80
N ALA A 646 6.19 -28.62 27.53
CA ALA A 646 5.64 -29.03 26.24
C ALA A 646 4.36 -28.24 25.88
N ILE A 647 3.43 -28.08 26.82
CA ILE A 647 2.23 -27.25 26.61
C ILE A 647 2.63 -25.80 26.28
N TRP A 648 3.60 -25.25 27.01
CA TRP A 648 4.09 -23.88 26.80
C TRP A 648 4.71 -23.68 25.42
N GLN A 649 5.45 -24.66 24.87
CA GLN A 649 6.04 -24.55 23.51
C GLN A 649 4.99 -24.26 22.42
N LEU A 650 3.73 -24.63 22.65
CA LEU A 650 2.63 -24.42 21.69
C LEU A 650 1.93 -23.07 21.85
N PHE A 651 2.33 -22.21 22.80
CA PHE A 651 1.66 -20.92 23.05
C PHE A 651 1.46 -20.05 21.79
N PRO A 652 2.39 -20.00 20.80
CA PRO A 652 2.22 -19.13 19.64
C PRO A 652 1.00 -19.47 18.78
N VAL A 653 0.48 -20.69 18.94
CA VAL A 653 -0.72 -21.17 18.24
C VAL A 653 -1.89 -21.28 19.20
N VAL A 654 -1.65 -21.78 20.42
CA VAL A 654 -2.69 -21.98 21.45
C VAL A 654 -3.32 -20.66 21.87
N VAL A 655 -2.56 -19.59 22.08
CA VAL A 655 -3.11 -18.29 22.52
C VAL A 655 -4.08 -17.71 21.49
N PRO A 656 -3.72 -17.55 20.20
CA PRO A 656 -4.68 -17.14 19.17
C PRO A 656 -5.91 -18.04 19.05
N LEU A 657 -5.73 -19.37 19.14
CA LEU A 657 -6.83 -20.34 19.07
C LEU A 657 -7.80 -20.22 20.25
N LEU A 658 -7.30 -19.97 21.45
CA LEU A 658 -8.12 -19.71 22.64
C LEU A 658 -8.85 -18.36 22.55
N GLN A 659 -8.19 -17.35 21.99
CA GLN A 659 -8.74 -16.01 21.88
C GLN A 659 -9.97 -15.97 20.95
N ALA A 660 -9.96 -16.69 19.82
CA ALA A 660 -11.05 -16.64 18.84
C ALA A 660 -12.45 -16.96 19.42
N PRO A 661 -12.68 -18.06 20.16
CA PRO A 661 -13.96 -18.31 20.82
C PRO A 661 -14.24 -17.33 21.96
N LEU A 662 -13.22 -16.95 22.76
CA LEU A 662 -13.38 -15.95 23.82
C LEU A 662 -13.87 -14.59 23.29
N HIS A 663 -13.32 -14.15 22.15
CA HIS A 663 -13.73 -12.93 21.48
C HIS A 663 -15.20 -12.97 21.09
N ARG A 664 -15.67 -14.09 20.53
CA ARG A 664 -17.09 -14.29 20.17
C ARG A 664 -18.00 -14.27 21.41
N LEU A 665 -17.57 -14.91 22.50
CA LEU A 665 -18.32 -14.97 23.75
C LEU A 665 -18.44 -13.58 24.39
N ILE A 666 -17.34 -12.83 24.49
CA ILE A 666 -17.32 -11.46 25.02
C ILE A 666 -18.18 -10.54 24.15
N LYS A 667 -18.05 -10.63 22.82
CA LYS A 667 -18.89 -9.84 21.91
C LYS A 667 -20.39 -10.12 22.11
N ARG A 668 -20.78 -11.37 22.35
CA ARG A 668 -22.19 -11.73 22.66
C ARG A 668 -22.63 -11.21 24.02
N ALA A 669 -21.79 -11.32 25.04
CA ALA A 669 -22.10 -10.87 26.40
C ALA A 669 -22.26 -9.34 26.52
N PHE A 670 -21.46 -8.58 25.77
CA PHE A 670 -21.42 -7.12 25.86
C PHE A 670 -22.10 -6.38 24.70
N GLY A 671 -22.43 -7.05 23.58
CA GLY A 671 -22.98 -6.44 22.37
C GLY A 671 -24.45 -5.99 22.42
N SER A 672 -25.15 -6.18 23.55
CA SER A 672 -26.59 -5.88 23.70
C SER A 672 -26.93 -4.49 24.27
N LYS A 673 -25.94 -3.66 24.62
CA LYS A 673 -26.21 -2.29 25.12
C LYS A 673 -26.26 -1.29 23.97
N LYS A 674 -27.17 -0.29 24.05
CA LYS A 674 -27.32 0.83 23.09
C LYS A 674 -25.92 1.34 22.68
N LYS A 675 -25.65 1.45 21.37
CA LYS A 675 -24.36 1.93 20.84
C LYS A 675 -23.99 3.26 21.53
N PRO A 676 -22.93 3.30 22.35
CA PRO A 676 -22.52 4.53 23.01
C PRO A 676 -22.09 5.59 21.97
N GLN A 677 -22.10 6.86 22.37
CA GLN A 677 -21.57 7.92 21.52
C GLN A 677 -20.10 7.64 21.17
N ARG A 678 -19.67 8.03 19.97
CA ARG A 678 -18.32 7.76 19.41
C ARG A 678 -17.16 8.24 20.29
N LYS A 679 -17.40 9.12 21.28
CA LYS A 679 -16.41 9.61 22.25
C LYS A 679 -16.32 8.71 23.49
N GLU A 680 -17.44 8.15 23.93
CA GLU A 680 -17.53 7.23 25.07
C GLU A 680 -16.90 5.87 24.72
N GLU A 681 -17.19 5.34 23.53
CA GLU A 681 -16.60 4.09 23.01
C GLU A 681 -15.06 4.12 23.03
N ARG A 682 -14.45 5.28 22.72
CA ARG A 682 -12.98 5.45 22.71
C ARG A 682 -12.39 5.39 24.11
N LYS A 683 -13.05 6.08 25.05
CA LYS A 683 -12.63 6.15 26.45
C LYS A 683 -12.73 4.77 27.11
N GLU A 684 -13.77 4.02 26.76
CA GLU A 684 -13.97 2.65 27.19
C GLU A 684 -12.92 1.70 26.61
N ASN A 685 -12.69 1.71 25.28
CA ASN A 685 -11.65 0.89 24.64
C ASN A 685 -10.27 1.11 25.27
N MET A 686 -9.88 2.37 25.50
CA MET A 686 -8.59 2.70 26.11
C MET A 686 -8.44 2.14 27.53
N ARG A 687 -9.54 2.03 28.29
CA ARG A 687 -9.53 1.44 29.64
C ARG A 687 -9.13 -0.04 29.61
N TYR A 688 -9.65 -0.82 28.66
CA TYR A 688 -9.30 -2.24 28.53
C TYR A 688 -7.88 -2.44 28.01
N VAL A 689 -7.42 -1.55 27.13
CA VAL A 689 -6.02 -1.51 26.70
C VAL A 689 -5.08 -1.27 27.89
N ARG A 690 -5.42 -0.34 28.81
CA ARG A 690 -4.66 -0.14 30.06
C ARG A 690 -4.63 -1.39 30.94
N TYR A 691 -5.76 -2.09 31.06
CA TYR A 691 -5.81 -3.33 31.85
C TYR A 691 -4.91 -4.41 31.26
N ALA A 692 -4.86 -4.57 29.94
CA ALA A 692 -3.99 -5.53 29.29
C ALA A 692 -2.50 -5.23 29.58
N TYR A 693 -2.03 -4.02 29.25
CA TYR A 693 -0.62 -3.65 29.47
C TYR A 693 -0.24 -3.60 30.95
N GLY A 694 -1.13 -3.09 31.80
CA GLY A 694 -0.91 -3.06 33.25
C GLY A 694 -0.78 -4.46 33.85
N THR A 695 -1.58 -5.42 33.37
CA THR A 695 -1.48 -6.82 33.82
C THR A 695 -0.18 -7.47 33.35
N PHE A 696 0.21 -7.27 32.08
CA PHE A 696 1.51 -7.77 31.58
C PHE A 696 2.67 -7.19 32.39
N ALA A 697 2.62 -5.89 32.69
CA ALA A 697 3.62 -5.21 33.51
C ALA A 697 3.67 -5.75 34.94
N LEU A 698 2.51 -5.96 35.57
CA LEU A 698 2.42 -6.47 36.93
C LEU A 698 3.00 -7.88 37.04
N ILE A 699 2.63 -8.78 36.13
CA ILE A 699 3.10 -10.18 36.15
C ILE A 699 4.61 -10.23 35.94
N SER A 700 5.13 -9.56 34.90
CA SER A 700 6.56 -9.49 34.63
C SER A 700 7.32 -8.87 35.82
N GLY A 701 6.84 -7.74 36.36
CA GLY A 701 7.52 -7.04 37.44
C GLY A 701 7.57 -7.80 38.76
N LEU A 702 6.46 -8.43 39.16
CA LEU A 702 6.43 -9.28 40.34
C LEU A 702 7.33 -10.50 40.17
N THR A 703 7.39 -11.08 38.96
CA THR A 703 8.25 -12.23 38.68
C THR A 703 9.72 -11.85 38.72
N PHE A 704 10.09 -10.70 38.15
CA PHE A 704 11.45 -10.16 38.20
C PHE A 704 11.89 -9.87 39.64
N LEU A 705 11.04 -9.22 40.43
CA LEU A 705 11.31 -8.95 41.86
C LEU A 705 11.48 -10.26 42.65
N ARG A 706 10.60 -11.24 42.43
CA ARG A 706 10.73 -12.57 43.02
C ARG A 706 12.07 -13.20 42.64
N ALA A 707 12.41 -13.22 41.35
CA ALA A 707 13.66 -13.78 40.86
C ALA A 707 14.87 -13.12 41.55
N ARG A 708 14.84 -11.80 41.74
CA ARG A 708 15.89 -11.08 42.47
C ARG A 708 15.98 -11.47 43.94
N CYS A 709 14.84 -11.66 44.61
CA CYS A 709 14.79 -12.02 46.02
C CYS A 709 15.12 -13.49 46.30
N THR A 710 14.93 -14.38 45.32
CA THR A 710 15.17 -15.83 45.47
C THR A 710 16.48 -16.29 44.81
N ALA A 711 17.28 -15.38 44.26
CA ALA A 711 18.57 -15.72 43.69
C ALA A 711 19.55 -16.26 44.77
N PRO A 712 20.40 -17.25 44.46
CA PRO A 712 21.39 -17.76 45.40
C PRO A 712 22.34 -16.67 45.93
N ALA A 713 22.81 -16.79 47.17
CA ALA A 713 23.56 -15.75 47.89
C ALA A 713 24.86 -15.29 47.19
N HIS A 714 25.44 -16.11 46.31
CA HIS A 714 26.67 -15.80 45.55
C HIS A 714 26.39 -15.31 44.11
N THR A 715 25.13 -15.22 43.70
CA THR A 715 24.75 -14.80 42.34
C THR A 715 24.56 -13.28 42.29
N SER A 716 25.49 -12.57 41.65
CA SER A 716 25.31 -11.15 41.34
C SER A 716 24.20 -10.93 40.30
N PHE A 717 23.57 -9.75 40.31
CA PHE A 717 22.58 -9.36 39.28
C PHE A 717 23.15 -9.47 37.86
N ALA A 718 24.40 -9.03 37.68
CA ALA A 718 25.09 -9.09 36.40
C ALA A 718 25.31 -10.53 35.95
N SER A 719 25.76 -11.42 36.83
CA SER A 719 25.97 -12.84 36.49
C SER A 719 24.66 -13.57 36.15
N ALA A 720 23.53 -13.17 36.73
CA ALA A 720 22.24 -13.80 36.46
C ALA A 720 21.65 -13.38 35.09
N PHE A 721 21.68 -12.09 34.77
CA PHE A 721 20.90 -11.53 33.64
C PHE A 721 21.73 -10.94 32.50
N LEU A 722 23.00 -10.60 32.73
CA LEU A 722 23.85 -9.94 31.73
C LEU A 722 24.92 -10.90 31.25
N PRO A 723 24.86 -11.36 29.98
CA PRO A 723 25.94 -12.16 29.43
C PRO A 723 27.19 -11.28 29.26
N GLY A 724 28.37 -11.82 29.55
CA GLY A 724 29.62 -11.11 29.25
C GLY A 724 29.75 -10.79 27.75
N LEU A 725 30.31 -9.64 27.39
CA LEU A 725 30.42 -9.22 25.97
C LEU A 725 31.12 -10.26 25.07
N ARG A 726 32.08 -11.00 25.63
CA ARG A 726 32.81 -12.09 24.96
C ARG A 726 32.48 -13.48 25.52
N GLY A 727 31.41 -13.60 26.32
CA GLY A 727 31.02 -14.86 26.98
C GLY A 727 30.74 -16.00 26.00
N HIS A 728 30.20 -15.70 24.82
CA HIS A 728 30.00 -16.67 23.74
C HIS A 728 31.28 -17.25 23.12
N LEU A 729 32.44 -16.64 23.37
CA LEU A 729 33.75 -17.14 22.89
C LEU A 729 34.42 -18.07 23.91
N VAL A 730 33.96 -18.07 25.17
CA VAL A 730 34.49 -18.94 26.20
C VAL A 730 33.91 -20.35 25.99
N PRO A 731 34.75 -21.41 25.97
CA PRO A 731 34.28 -22.78 25.79
C PRO A 731 33.14 -23.16 26.73
N VAL A 732 32.12 -23.80 26.18
CA VAL A 732 31.02 -24.40 26.95
C VAL A 732 31.52 -25.63 27.70
N THR A 733 31.27 -25.66 29.00
CA THR A 733 31.77 -26.71 29.91
C THR A 733 30.78 -27.84 30.15
N SER A 734 29.48 -27.58 29.97
CA SER A 734 28.41 -28.54 30.12
C SER A 734 27.18 -28.14 29.31
N PHE A 735 26.22 -29.06 29.15
CA PHE A 735 24.93 -28.74 28.52
C PHE A 735 24.20 -27.60 29.23
N ALA A 736 24.14 -27.63 30.57
CA ALA A 736 23.48 -26.59 31.37
C ALA A 736 24.14 -25.22 31.20
N ASP A 737 25.48 -25.16 31.24
CA ASP A 737 26.27 -23.94 31.03
C ASP A 737 26.02 -23.32 29.65
N GLY A 738 26.03 -24.14 28.60
CA GLY A 738 25.79 -23.69 27.23
C GLY A 738 24.40 -23.08 27.05
N ILE A 739 23.37 -23.74 27.58
CA ILE A 739 21.99 -23.25 27.49
C ILE A 739 21.75 -22.01 28.36
N ALA A 740 22.27 -21.98 29.59
CA ALA A 740 22.13 -20.81 30.46
C ALA A 740 22.68 -19.54 29.79
N ARG A 741 23.89 -19.62 29.22
CA ARG A 741 24.49 -18.49 28.48
C ARG A 741 23.68 -18.15 27.23
N PHE A 742 23.19 -19.15 26.49
CA PHE A 742 22.36 -18.93 25.30
C PHE A 742 21.13 -18.08 25.64
N LEU A 743 20.43 -18.43 26.73
CA LEU A 743 19.22 -17.74 27.16
C LEU A 743 19.48 -16.33 27.67
N GLN A 744 20.62 -16.08 28.31
CA GLN A 744 21.02 -14.72 28.68
C GLN A 744 21.16 -13.81 27.45
N TYR A 745 21.82 -14.29 26.38
CA TYR A 745 21.88 -13.54 25.13
C TYR A 745 20.50 -13.41 24.48
N ASP A 746 19.67 -14.45 24.54
CA ASP A 746 18.31 -14.46 23.98
C ASP A 746 17.42 -13.37 24.63
N GLU A 747 17.45 -13.29 25.96
CA GLU A 747 16.75 -12.30 26.77
C GLU A 747 17.25 -10.88 26.50
N VAL A 748 18.56 -10.64 26.60
CA VAL A 748 19.12 -9.30 26.43
C VAL A 748 18.88 -8.76 25.02
N ILE A 749 19.04 -9.58 23.98
CA ILE A 749 18.86 -9.12 22.61
C ILE A 749 17.37 -8.90 22.29
N SER A 750 16.47 -9.78 22.76
CA SER A 750 15.03 -9.59 22.55
C SER A 750 14.49 -8.33 23.24
N MET A 751 14.94 -8.04 24.47
CA MET A 751 14.55 -6.83 25.18
C MET A 751 15.19 -5.57 24.59
N ALA A 752 16.49 -5.60 24.28
CA ALA A 752 17.18 -4.46 23.67
C ALA A 752 16.53 -4.05 22.33
N SER A 753 16.24 -5.03 21.46
CA SER A 753 15.54 -4.78 20.20
C SER A 753 14.10 -4.30 20.42
N GLY A 754 13.41 -4.77 21.48
CA GLY A 754 12.10 -4.25 21.89
C GLY A 754 12.16 -2.77 22.28
N PHE A 755 13.14 -2.36 23.10
CA PHE A 755 13.31 -0.96 23.46
C PHE A 755 13.67 -0.08 22.26
N MET A 756 14.47 -0.58 21.31
CA MET A 756 14.72 0.12 20.05
C MET A 756 13.42 0.31 19.24
N TRP A 757 12.58 -0.73 19.15
CA TRP A 757 11.29 -0.63 18.49
C TRP A 757 10.36 0.39 19.16
N LEU A 758 10.29 0.37 20.49
CA LEU A 758 9.52 1.34 21.27
C LEU A 758 10.02 2.78 21.02
N ALA A 759 11.34 2.99 21.02
CA ALA A 759 11.94 4.28 20.72
C ALA A 759 11.60 4.78 19.31
N LEU A 760 11.62 3.90 18.30
CA LEU A 760 11.17 4.24 16.95
C LEU A 760 9.70 4.68 16.91
N LYS A 761 8.82 4.05 17.70
CA LYS A 761 7.40 4.44 17.80
C LYS A 761 7.21 5.77 18.54
N PHE A 762 7.99 6.05 19.57
CA PHE A 762 8.01 7.37 20.21
C PHE A 762 8.52 8.46 19.26
N LYS A 763 9.53 8.16 18.44
CA LYS A 763 10.01 9.07 17.39
C LYS A 763 8.92 9.37 16.38
N ASP A 764 8.21 8.36 15.87
CA ASP A 764 7.06 8.56 14.96
C ASP A 764 6.01 9.50 15.58
N LEU A 765 5.70 9.36 16.87
CA LEU A 765 4.77 10.23 17.58
C LEU A 765 5.30 11.66 17.73
N LYS A 766 6.60 11.82 18.05
CA LYS A 766 7.26 13.12 18.18
C LYS A 766 7.24 13.87 16.85
N ASP A 767 7.57 13.19 15.76
CA ASP A 767 7.56 13.73 14.39
C ASP A 767 6.13 14.12 13.96
N ALA A 768 5.10 13.48 14.50
CA ALA A 768 3.70 13.79 14.23
C ALA A 768 3.10 14.89 15.12
N GLY A 769 3.90 15.50 16.01
CA GLY A 769 3.53 16.65 16.84
C GLY A 769 3.27 16.34 18.32
N ALA A 770 3.57 15.13 18.82
CA ALA A 770 3.35 14.82 20.23
C ALA A 770 4.33 15.56 21.17
N SER A 771 3.81 16.08 22.30
CA SER A 771 4.62 16.76 23.31
C SER A 771 5.06 15.82 24.43
N PHE A 772 6.34 15.45 24.46
CA PHE A 772 7.02 14.81 25.58
C PHE A 772 8.53 15.06 25.55
N SER A 773 9.21 14.84 26.68
CA SER A 773 10.67 14.97 26.83
C SER A 773 11.37 13.62 26.67
N TRP A 774 12.36 13.55 25.78
CA TRP A 774 13.20 12.35 25.60
C TRP A 774 13.99 12.00 26.86
N LEU A 775 14.48 13.01 27.60
CA LEU A 775 15.21 12.78 28.85
C LEU A 775 14.31 12.09 29.89
N LYS A 776 13.06 12.54 30.03
CA LYS A 776 12.08 11.91 30.93
C LYS A 776 11.67 10.52 30.44
N ALA A 777 11.50 10.34 29.12
CA ALA A 777 11.17 9.05 28.53
C ALA A 777 12.27 8.01 28.79
N VAL A 778 13.52 8.33 28.45
CA VAL A 778 14.67 7.45 28.63
C VAL A 778 14.95 7.23 30.11
N GLY A 779 14.97 8.29 30.93
CA GLY A 779 15.18 8.18 32.37
C GLY A 779 14.11 7.33 33.06
N GLY A 780 12.84 7.48 32.65
CA GLY A 780 11.73 6.66 33.11
C GLY A 780 11.92 5.18 32.77
N LEU A 781 12.21 4.85 31.51
CA LEU A 781 12.44 3.47 31.07
C LEU A 781 13.64 2.83 31.77
N VAL A 782 14.75 3.56 31.95
CA VAL A 782 15.92 3.06 32.70
C VAL A 782 15.55 2.81 34.15
N GLY A 783 14.90 3.78 34.82
CA GLY A 783 14.47 3.66 36.20
C GLY A 783 13.53 2.48 36.44
N THR A 784 12.54 2.28 35.57
CA THR A 784 11.62 1.14 35.67
C THR A 784 12.31 -0.19 35.34
N THR A 785 13.30 -0.22 34.43
CA THR A 785 14.01 -1.46 34.08
C THR A 785 14.82 -1.96 35.27
N VAL A 786 15.47 -1.06 36.00
CA VAL A 786 16.25 -1.41 37.20
C VAL A 786 15.36 -1.85 38.37
N THR A 787 14.18 -1.24 38.51
CA THR A 787 13.30 -1.47 39.67
C THR A 787 12.30 -2.61 39.46
N LEU A 788 11.69 -2.70 38.28
CA LEU A 788 10.62 -3.63 37.93
C LEU A 788 11.02 -4.62 36.83
N GLY A 789 12.20 -4.50 36.25
CA GLY A 789 12.65 -5.39 35.18
C GLY A 789 12.28 -4.92 33.77
N PRO A 790 12.88 -5.55 32.74
CA PRO A 790 12.75 -5.11 31.36
C PRO A 790 11.37 -5.42 30.77
N GLY A 791 10.76 -6.58 31.03
CA GLY A 791 9.42 -6.90 30.52
C GLY A 791 8.33 -5.93 31.03
N ALA A 792 8.37 -5.58 32.32
CA ALA A 792 7.43 -4.64 32.92
C ALA A 792 7.60 -3.24 32.33
N THR A 793 8.85 -2.81 32.17
CA THR A 793 9.17 -1.55 31.51
C THR A 793 8.67 -1.50 30.08
N PHE A 794 8.86 -2.58 29.32
CA PHE A 794 8.42 -2.66 27.94
C PHE A 794 6.89 -2.53 27.83
N ALA A 795 6.13 -3.25 28.67
CA ALA A 795 4.68 -3.16 28.74
C ALA A 795 4.18 -1.75 29.12
N LEU A 796 4.77 -1.14 30.16
CA LEU A 796 4.41 0.22 30.60
C LEU A 796 4.75 1.27 29.55
N GLY A 797 5.91 1.15 28.91
CA GLY A 797 6.33 2.01 27.80
C GLY A 797 5.37 1.94 26.62
N TRP A 798 4.91 0.73 26.27
CA TRP A 798 3.90 0.54 25.21
C TRP A 798 2.54 1.13 25.60
N GLY A 799 2.11 0.93 26.85
CA GLY A 799 0.90 1.56 27.38
C GLY A 799 0.97 3.10 27.35
N TRP A 800 2.11 3.68 27.71
CA TRP A 800 2.33 5.12 27.62
C TRP A 800 2.31 5.63 26.17
N ARG A 801 2.88 4.87 25.24
CA ARG A 801 2.80 5.16 23.79
C ARG A 801 1.35 5.22 23.30
N GLU A 802 0.48 4.31 23.75
CA GLU A 802 -0.96 4.37 23.41
C GLU A 802 -1.65 5.63 23.97
N GLU A 803 -1.32 6.04 25.20
CA GLU A 803 -1.85 7.28 25.79
C GLU A 803 -1.50 8.51 24.95
N ILE A 804 -0.23 8.62 24.53
CA ILE A 804 0.22 9.75 23.71
C ILE A 804 -0.50 9.74 22.37
N MET A 805 -0.62 8.57 21.73
CA MET A 805 -1.32 8.47 20.44
C MET A 805 -2.80 8.85 20.58
N HIS A 806 -3.48 8.38 21.62
CA HIS A 806 -4.87 8.71 21.88
C HIS A 806 -5.07 10.22 22.10
N LYS A 807 -4.17 10.87 22.85
CA LYS A 807 -4.18 12.33 23.05
C LYS A 807 -3.94 13.09 21.76
N LEU A 808 -2.92 12.71 20.97
CA LEU A 808 -2.58 13.35 19.70
C LEU A 808 -3.76 13.35 18.71
N VAL A 809 -4.53 12.26 18.66
CA VAL A 809 -5.73 12.18 17.80
C VAL A 809 -6.85 13.08 18.33
N HIS A 810 -6.99 13.20 19.65
CA HIS A 810 -7.99 14.08 20.25
C HIS A 810 -7.71 15.55 19.94
N ASP A 811 -6.46 15.99 20.14
CA ASP A 811 -6.05 17.38 19.93
C ASP A 811 -6.25 17.80 18.47
N LYS A 812 -5.90 16.92 17.51
CA LYS A 812 -6.11 17.15 16.07
C LYS A 812 -7.58 17.20 15.64
N GLN A 813 -8.49 16.61 16.42
CA GLN A 813 -9.93 16.66 16.15
C GLN A 813 -10.63 17.84 16.81
N SER A 814 -10.03 18.47 17.83
CA SER A 814 -10.54 19.68 18.47
C SER A 814 -10.03 20.98 17.82
N SER A 815 -8.98 20.90 17.01
CA SER A 815 -8.42 22.02 16.24
C SER A 815 -9.04 22.20 14.84
N VAL A 816 -9.98 21.31 14.48
CA VAL A 816 -10.82 21.36 13.28
C VAL A 816 -12.24 21.63 13.75
#